data_AF-A0A817CPX6-F1
#
_entry.id   AF-A0A817CPX6-F1
#
_cell.length_a   1.000
_cell.length_b   1.000
_cell.length_c   1.000
_cell.angle_alpha   90.00
_cell.angle_beta   90.00
_cell.angle_gamma   90.00
#
_symmetry.space_group_name_H-M   'P 1'
#
loop_
_entity.id
_entity.type
_entity.pdbx_description
1 polymer ?
#
loop_
_entity_poly.entity_id
_entity_poly.type
_entity_poly.pdbx_seq_one_letter_code
_entity_poly.pdbx_strand_id
1 'polypeptide(L)'
;MMKIRLYLSTFVLILSFINFIIAKQDDPGQFLIGAGIYDITGQVAEIGFMGYAVPKQRGHGLLQRMRSRAFIIGDVNRQENRVVYVSVDNGMAFQIVKTEVIDRLNKTFGSNLYTDKNVLISGTHSHSTPGGTGGTALVDITTFGFVKENWEACVNGIVQSIIRAHKNLQLGRIKINIGQIDNANINRSPASYMNNVDRGEYTDNTDHEITVLRFESIDGKNEIGMINFYPVHAVSLNNTNLLVAGDNKGYASYLFEKLKNPPGTLPGQGTFVAAFGQSNEGDVSPNTMGPKCIDTGLPCEFNTSTCNGRTEKCIAFGPGKTMYESNQIIGKKQFDAAKDLYDKAQVFINGNNIVNFRHTYVDMQIINVSSRFTSTGHNETTCQAALGYSFAAGTTDGPGDFDFTQSSNSTNVFWQFVSSFLAKPTEQQIRCQAPKPILLDVGLIKPIEWVPFVLPHQIFQIGQLFIVAVPGEFTTMSGRRLKLTIKQALQDAGTWTPDSHIVIAGLSNSYSHYIATYEEYQQQRYEGASTLYGPHTLAAYQQTFYDLSMKLARNESVPSGPTPFDMRGKTFSFVVPPIWDGVPIGKKFGDVITDVDTSYKPGDTVRCSWWGANPRNDLFTEKSFLYVDRFINQTWIPILTDDDLETRFLWKRQLLDYSIITVEWDIPTTQQTGQDLYRLRHLGVKNNIFGRQQYDAQSKSFTINN
;
A
#
# COMPACT_ATOMS: atom_id res chain seq x y z
N MET A 1 65.47 -30.99 -1.48
CA MET A 1 64.00 -31.00 -1.25
C MET A 1 63.41 -29.65 -0.83
N MET A 2 64.13 -28.78 -0.12
CA MET A 2 63.56 -27.51 0.38
C MET A 2 63.30 -26.45 -0.72
N LYS A 3 64.14 -26.35 -1.75
CA LYS A 3 63.93 -25.41 -2.88
C LYS A 3 62.69 -25.75 -3.72
N ILE A 4 62.40 -27.03 -3.96
CA ILE A 4 61.23 -27.47 -4.77
C ILE A 4 59.91 -27.18 -4.05
N ARG A 5 59.86 -27.30 -2.72
CA ARG A 5 58.66 -26.93 -1.93
C ARG A 5 58.38 -25.43 -1.97
N LEU A 6 59.40 -24.59 -2.02
CA LEU A 6 59.22 -23.14 -2.14
C LEU A 6 58.60 -22.79 -3.49
N TYR A 7 59.14 -23.32 -4.60
CA TYR A 7 58.59 -23.09 -5.94
C TYR A 7 57.17 -23.63 -6.11
N LEU A 8 56.82 -24.79 -5.52
CA LEU A 8 55.44 -25.28 -5.54
C LEU A 8 54.50 -24.37 -4.74
N SER A 9 54.92 -23.85 -3.57
CA SER A 9 54.08 -22.94 -2.78
C SER A 9 53.85 -21.60 -3.49
N THR A 10 54.87 -21.06 -4.15
CA THR A 10 54.75 -19.82 -4.93
C THR A 10 53.92 -20.04 -6.20
N PHE A 11 54.04 -21.21 -6.85
CA PHE A 11 53.25 -21.54 -8.04
C PHE A 11 51.77 -21.79 -7.69
N VAL A 12 51.48 -22.42 -6.55
CA VAL A 12 50.11 -22.57 -6.02
C VAL A 12 49.53 -21.22 -5.60
N LEU A 13 50.31 -20.35 -4.95
CA LEU A 13 49.88 -18.98 -4.63
C LEU A 13 49.62 -18.15 -5.88
N ILE A 14 50.47 -18.25 -6.91
CA ILE A 14 50.29 -17.57 -8.20
C ILE A 14 49.08 -18.14 -8.95
N LEU A 15 48.84 -19.45 -8.97
CA LEU A 15 47.63 -20.07 -9.53
C LEU A 15 46.36 -19.70 -8.75
N SER A 16 46.46 -19.54 -7.42
CA SER A 16 45.36 -19.07 -6.57
C SER A 16 45.06 -17.60 -6.84
N PHE A 17 46.09 -16.77 -7.02
CA PHE A 17 45.96 -15.35 -7.37
C PHE A 17 45.46 -15.16 -8.80
N ILE A 18 45.91 -15.98 -9.75
CA ILE A 18 45.45 -16.01 -11.13
C ILE A 18 44.01 -16.53 -11.20
N ASN A 19 43.61 -17.55 -10.43
CA ASN A 19 42.21 -17.96 -10.32
C ASN A 19 41.33 -16.90 -9.62
N PHE A 20 41.87 -16.12 -8.69
CA PHE A 20 41.15 -14.97 -8.09
C PHE A 20 40.99 -13.81 -9.09
N ILE A 21 41.97 -13.61 -9.97
CA ILE A 21 41.92 -12.59 -11.04
C ILE A 21 41.06 -13.07 -12.23
N ILE A 22 41.03 -14.37 -12.53
CA ILE A 22 40.22 -14.97 -13.60
C ILE A 22 38.77 -15.22 -13.17
N ALA A 23 38.49 -15.40 -11.87
CA ALA A 23 37.12 -15.49 -11.34
C ALA A 23 36.44 -14.11 -11.16
N LYS A 24 37.16 -13.01 -11.41
CA LYS A 24 36.56 -11.68 -11.57
C LYS A 24 36.14 -11.48 -13.03
N GLN A 25 35.43 -12.45 -13.58
CA GLN A 25 34.61 -12.21 -14.74
C GLN A 25 33.42 -11.41 -14.20
N ASP A 26 33.42 -10.09 -14.44
CA ASP A 26 32.31 -9.20 -14.13
C ASP A 26 31.04 -9.82 -14.73
N ASP A 27 30.26 -10.55 -13.93
CA ASP A 27 28.92 -10.95 -14.30
C ASP A 27 28.07 -9.69 -14.19
N PRO A 28 27.64 -9.11 -15.32
CA PRO A 28 27.06 -7.78 -15.34
C PRO A 28 25.63 -7.72 -14.73
N GLY A 29 25.09 -8.87 -14.30
CA GLY A 29 23.79 -9.00 -13.64
C GLY A 29 23.81 -9.16 -12.12
N GLN A 30 24.91 -8.81 -11.43
CA GLN A 30 25.00 -8.91 -9.97
C GLN A 30 24.53 -7.65 -9.25
N PHE A 31 23.86 -7.82 -8.12
CA PHE A 31 23.44 -6.72 -7.25
C PHE A 31 23.72 -7.04 -5.80
N LEU A 32 23.88 -6.00 -4.98
CA LEU A 32 23.74 -6.13 -3.54
C LEU A 32 22.25 -6.06 -3.20
N ILE A 33 21.68 -7.14 -2.68
CA ILE A 33 20.24 -7.28 -2.44
C ILE A 33 20.01 -7.58 -0.97
N GLY A 34 19.07 -6.86 -0.35
CA GLY A 34 18.60 -7.13 1.00
C GLY A 34 17.09 -6.99 1.08
N ALA A 35 16.43 -7.89 1.82
CA ALA A 35 14.99 -7.84 2.06
C ALA A 35 14.67 -7.86 3.56
N GLY A 36 13.62 -7.17 3.95
CA GLY A 36 13.17 -7.08 5.34
C GLY A 36 11.68 -6.81 5.45
N ILE A 37 11.05 -7.42 6.45
CA ILE A 37 9.63 -7.26 6.78
C ILE A 37 9.49 -6.81 8.24
N TYR A 38 8.49 -5.99 8.55
CA TYR A 38 8.17 -5.57 9.92
C TYR A 38 6.69 -5.18 10.06
N ASP A 39 6.10 -5.37 11.25
CA ASP A 39 4.74 -4.94 11.60
C ASP A 39 4.55 -3.41 11.66
N ILE A 40 3.56 -2.88 10.94
CA ILE A 40 3.14 -1.47 10.98
C ILE A 40 1.71 -1.28 11.53
N THR A 41 1.11 -2.34 12.08
CA THR A 41 -0.28 -2.33 12.53
C THR A 41 -0.50 -1.29 13.62
N GLY A 42 -1.39 -0.35 13.34
CA GLY A 42 -1.82 0.67 14.30
C GLY A 42 -2.91 0.16 15.27
N GLN A 43 -3.60 1.10 15.88
CA GLN A 43 -4.70 0.84 16.80
C GLN A 43 -5.89 0.18 16.10
N VAL A 44 -6.24 -1.03 16.52
CA VAL A 44 -7.30 -1.85 15.89
C VAL A 44 -8.71 -1.63 16.45
N ALA A 45 -8.86 -0.75 17.45
CA ALA A 45 -10.12 -0.43 18.08
C ALA A 45 -10.39 1.08 18.02
N GLU A 46 -11.64 1.47 17.76
CA GLU A 46 -12.19 2.83 17.82
C GLU A 46 -11.52 3.91 16.97
N ILE A 47 -10.54 3.57 16.15
CA ILE A 47 -9.93 4.51 15.22
C ILE A 47 -10.63 4.42 13.88
N GLY A 48 -10.94 5.59 13.28
CA GLY A 48 -11.50 5.66 11.94
C GLY A 48 -10.55 5.04 10.92
N PHE A 49 -11.09 4.26 9.99
CA PHE A 49 -10.28 3.69 8.91
C PHE A 49 -9.97 4.75 7.85
N MET A 50 -8.79 4.63 7.24
CA MET A 50 -8.35 5.45 6.12
C MET A 50 -8.84 4.84 4.80
N GLY A 51 -9.30 5.68 3.87
CA GLY A 51 -9.75 5.25 2.54
C GLY A 51 -11.15 5.74 2.20
N TYR A 52 -12.18 5.08 2.74
CA TYR A 52 -13.58 5.36 2.40
C TYR A 52 -14.15 6.68 2.92
N ALA A 53 -13.43 7.38 3.81
CA ALA A 53 -13.90 8.63 4.42
C ALA A 53 -15.26 8.52 5.15
N VAL A 54 -15.58 7.34 5.71
CA VAL A 54 -16.82 7.09 6.46
C VAL A 54 -16.56 7.23 7.97
N PRO A 55 -17.09 8.27 8.65
CA PRO A 55 -16.80 8.51 10.08
C PRO A 55 -17.23 7.37 11.02
N LYS A 56 -18.21 6.56 10.60
CA LYS A 56 -18.71 5.41 11.36
C LYS A 56 -17.85 4.15 11.18
N GLN A 57 -17.00 4.09 10.16
CA GLN A 57 -16.12 2.95 9.94
C GLN A 57 -14.92 3.07 10.88
N ARG A 58 -15.06 2.46 12.06
CA ARG A 58 -14.05 2.50 13.12
C ARG A 58 -13.64 1.08 13.47
N GLY A 59 -12.36 0.89 13.80
CA GLY A 59 -11.81 -0.43 14.11
C GLY A 59 -12.54 -1.13 15.26
N HIS A 60 -12.89 -2.38 15.07
CA HIS A 60 -13.49 -3.28 16.06
C HIS A 60 -12.67 -4.59 16.15
N GLY A 61 -11.41 -4.57 15.73
CA GLY A 61 -10.59 -5.77 15.69
C GLY A 61 -9.62 -5.83 14.51
N LEU A 62 -9.07 -7.03 14.32
CA LEU A 62 -8.01 -7.33 13.37
C LEU A 62 -8.36 -8.61 12.61
N LEU A 63 -8.26 -8.54 11.29
CA LEU A 63 -8.35 -9.69 10.39
C LEU A 63 -6.96 -10.13 9.92
N GLN A 64 -6.06 -9.17 9.67
CA GLN A 64 -4.70 -9.43 9.22
C GLN A 64 -3.78 -8.28 9.64
N ARG A 65 -2.56 -8.57 10.09
CA ARG A 65 -1.58 -7.52 10.40
C ARG A 65 -1.18 -6.77 9.13
N MET A 66 -0.87 -5.50 9.30
CA MET A 66 -0.30 -4.66 8.26
C MET A 66 1.23 -4.75 8.32
N ARG A 67 1.89 -4.93 7.18
CA ARG A 67 3.35 -5.07 7.11
C ARG A 67 4.01 -4.00 6.24
N SER A 68 5.22 -3.63 6.62
CA SER A 68 6.19 -2.94 5.76
C SER A 68 7.17 -3.95 5.19
N ARG A 69 7.33 -3.96 3.87
CA ARG A 69 8.21 -4.87 3.12
C ARG A 69 9.23 -4.07 2.32
N ALA A 70 10.47 -4.07 2.78
CA ALA A 70 11.56 -3.29 2.22
C ALA A 70 12.53 -4.17 1.42
N PHE A 71 12.97 -3.64 0.28
CA PHE A 71 13.96 -4.22 -0.62
C PHE A 71 15.03 -3.17 -0.91
N ILE A 72 16.27 -3.50 -0.63
CA ILE A 72 17.43 -2.68 -0.98
C ILE A 72 18.12 -3.34 -2.17
N ILE A 73 18.37 -2.55 -3.21
CA ILE A 73 19.12 -2.97 -4.40
C ILE A 73 20.27 -1.98 -4.58
N GLY A 74 21.52 -2.48 -4.58
CA GLY A 74 22.72 -1.67 -4.69
C GLY A 74 23.66 -2.14 -5.80
N ASP A 75 24.40 -1.17 -6.36
CA ASP A 75 25.56 -1.40 -7.21
C ASP A 75 26.66 -2.06 -6.35
N VAL A 76 27.19 -3.19 -6.82
CA VAL A 76 28.24 -3.95 -6.11
C VAL A 76 29.57 -3.20 -6.03
N ASN A 77 29.81 -2.28 -6.96
CA ASN A 77 31.05 -1.52 -7.08
C ASN A 77 30.95 -0.12 -6.43
N ARG A 78 29.74 0.41 -6.25
CA ARG A 78 29.48 1.74 -5.68
C ARG A 78 28.43 1.63 -4.58
N GLN A 79 28.90 1.49 -3.35
CA GLN A 79 28.01 1.24 -2.21
C GLN A 79 27.01 2.38 -1.98
N GLU A 80 27.33 3.61 -2.36
CA GLU A 80 26.45 4.78 -2.32
C GLU A 80 25.31 4.72 -3.35
N ASN A 81 25.51 3.98 -4.45
CA ASN A 81 24.51 3.77 -5.49
C ASN A 81 23.60 2.61 -5.10
N ARG A 82 22.65 2.91 -4.22
CA ARG A 82 21.59 1.97 -3.83
C ARG A 82 20.25 2.65 -3.82
N VAL A 83 19.21 1.87 -4.08
CA VAL A 83 17.81 2.27 -3.95
C VAL A 83 17.10 1.38 -2.93
N VAL A 84 16.07 1.93 -2.31
CA VAL A 84 15.20 1.22 -1.36
C VAL A 84 13.78 1.34 -1.86
N TYR A 85 13.15 0.21 -2.16
CA TYR A 85 11.71 0.12 -2.40
C TYR A 85 11.02 -0.43 -1.16
N VAL A 86 10.00 0.24 -0.68
CA VAL A 86 9.18 -0.21 0.45
C VAL A 86 7.71 -0.27 0.02
N SER A 87 7.11 -1.45 0.08
CA SER A 87 5.65 -1.61 0.02
C SER A 87 5.10 -1.63 1.45
N VAL A 88 4.08 -0.82 1.73
CA VAL A 88 3.43 -0.76 3.05
C VAL A 88 1.96 -1.10 2.92
N ASP A 89 1.48 -2.05 3.73
CA ASP A 89 0.05 -2.38 3.85
C ASP A 89 -0.70 -1.23 4.53
N ASN A 90 -0.83 -0.10 3.83
CA ASN A 90 -1.46 1.13 4.30
C ASN A 90 -2.28 1.75 3.16
N GLY A 91 -3.19 2.67 3.48
CA GLY A 91 -3.96 3.38 2.47
C GLY A 91 -3.08 4.18 1.49
N MET A 92 -2.08 4.89 1.99
CA MET A 92 -1.19 5.72 1.16
C MET A 92 0.18 5.84 1.83
N ALA A 93 1.19 6.26 1.08
CA ALA A 93 2.38 6.87 1.67
C ALA A 93 2.15 8.38 1.85
N PHE A 94 2.57 8.93 2.99
CA PHE A 94 2.38 10.34 3.31
C PHE A 94 3.72 11.05 3.50
N GLN A 95 3.79 12.33 3.10
CA GLN A 95 4.99 13.15 3.22
C GLN A 95 5.50 13.23 4.67
N ILE A 96 4.60 13.32 5.67
CA ILE A 96 4.97 13.36 7.08
C ILE A 96 5.64 12.07 7.56
N VAL A 97 5.21 10.91 7.06
CA VAL A 97 5.82 9.60 7.34
C VAL A 97 7.18 9.52 6.65
N LYS A 98 7.23 9.86 5.36
CA LYS A 98 8.46 9.88 4.57
C LYS A 98 9.56 10.72 5.22
N THR A 99 9.24 11.94 5.61
CA THR A 99 10.18 12.89 6.22
C THR A 99 10.79 12.32 7.50
N GLU A 100 9.97 11.75 8.38
CA GLU A 100 10.46 11.17 9.64
C GLU A 100 11.27 9.88 9.42
N VAL A 101 10.87 9.04 8.46
CA VAL A 101 11.64 7.84 8.09
C VAL A 101 13.05 8.23 7.64
N ILE A 102 13.19 9.22 6.75
CA ILE A 102 14.49 9.71 6.30
C ILE A 102 15.31 10.26 7.48
N ASP A 103 14.72 11.04 8.37
CA ASP A 103 15.42 11.58 9.54
C ASP A 103 15.95 10.46 10.47
N ARG A 104 15.18 9.40 10.70
CA ARG A 104 15.59 8.25 11.52
C ARG A 104 16.66 7.39 10.85
N LEU A 105 16.56 7.19 9.53
CA LEU A 105 17.59 6.51 8.75
C LEU A 105 18.89 7.31 8.73
N ASN A 106 18.83 8.64 8.59
CA ASN A 106 19.99 9.52 8.64
C ASN A 106 20.71 9.46 9.98
N LYS A 107 19.96 9.41 11.11
CA LYS A 107 20.53 9.21 12.44
C LYS A 107 21.24 7.86 12.59
N THR A 108 20.77 6.83 11.88
CA THR A 108 21.27 5.45 12.00
C THR A 108 22.45 5.17 11.06
N PHE A 109 22.40 5.69 9.83
CA PHE A 109 23.33 5.35 8.75
C PHE A 109 24.13 6.54 8.20
N GLY A 110 23.95 7.74 8.77
CA GLY A 110 24.50 8.99 8.25
C GLY A 110 23.62 9.61 7.15
N SER A 111 23.85 10.90 6.87
CA SER A 111 22.96 11.74 6.03
C SER A 111 22.97 11.44 4.53
N ASN A 112 23.85 10.55 4.07
CA ASN A 112 24.12 10.37 2.64
C ASN A 112 23.65 9.02 2.09
N LEU A 113 23.43 8.01 2.95
CA LEU A 113 23.17 6.65 2.49
C LEU A 113 21.72 6.44 2.06
N TYR A 114 20.78 6.91 2.87
CA TYR A 114 19.34 6.79 2.64
C TYR A 114 18.70 8.17 2.73
N THR A 115 18.32 8.70 1.58
CA THR A 115 17.81 10.05 1.41
C THR A 115 16.46 10.03 0.69
N ASP A 116 15.79 11.17 0.57
CA ASP A 116 14.59 11.29 -0.25
C ASP A 116 14.82 10.86 -1.71
N LYS A 117 16.06 10.94 -2.19
CA LYS A 117 16.39 10.63 -3.59
C LYS A 117 16.34 9.15 -3.91
N ASN A 118 16.70 8.30 -2.96
CA ASN A 118 16.91 6.86 -3.20
C ASN A 118 16.10 5.93 -2.30
N VAL A 119 15.22 6.46 -1.45
CA VAL A 119 14.21 5.68 -0.75
C VAL A 119 12.84 5.97 -1.39
N LEU A 120 12.07 4.93 -1.67
CA LEU A 120 10.71 4.98 -2.21
C LEU A 120 9.80 4.22 -1.24
N ILE A 121 8.75 4.87 -0.75
CA ILE A 121 7.73 4.23 0.10
C ILE A 121 6.40 4.30 -0.64
N SER A 122 5.79 3.16 -0.93
CA SER A 122 4.53 3.01 -1.69
C SER A 122 3.49 2.28 -0.85
N GLY A 123 2.26 2.82 -0.80
CA GLY A 123 1.13 2.14 -0.14
C GLY A 123 0.48 1.09 -1.05
N THR A 124 0.05 -0.04 -0.46
CA THR A 124 -0.79 -1.03 -1.17
C THR A 124 -2.21 -0.54 -1.43
N HIS A 125 -2.60 0.58 -0.82
CA HIS A 125 -3.91 1.19 -0.92
C HIS A 125 -5.04 0.37 -0.29
N SER A 126 -4.77 -0.25 0.87
CA SER A 126 -5.81 -0.89 1.67
C SER A 126 -6.68 0.15 2.37
N HIS A 127 -8.00 0.04 2.16
CA HIS A 127 -9.01 0.88 2.83
C HIS A 127 -9.47 0.30 4.18
N SER A 128 -8.81 -0.77 4.65
CA SER A 128 -9.07 -1.42 5.94
C SER A 128 -7.93 -1.16 6.93
N THR A 129 -7.45 0.09 6.97
CA THR A 129 -6.26 0.47 7.75
C THR A 129 -6.62 1.56 8.76
N PRO A 130 -6.09 1.53 10.00
CA PRO A 130 -6.37 2.59 10.96
C PRO A 130 -5.71 3.90 10.50
N GLY A 131 -6.50 4.96 10.42
CA GLY A 131 -6.07 6.24 9.86
C GLY A 131 -5.36 7.16 10.86
N GLY A 132 -5.36 8.46 10.57
CA GLY A 132 -4.67 9.48 11.37
C GLY A 132 -3.15 9.48 11.18
N THR A 133 -2.67 9.08 10.00
CA THR A 133 -1.23 9.01 9.69
C THR A 133 -0.80 10.02 8.61
N GLY A 134 -1.75 10.79 8.05
CA GLY A 134 -1.54 11.60 6.86
C GLY A 134 -0.88 12.94 7.13
N GLY A 135 -1.21 13.56 8.26
CA GLY A 135 -0.69 14.85 8.66
C GLY A 135 -1.28 16.04 7.90
N THR A 136 -2.15 15.84 6.91
CA THR A 136 -2.92 16.91 6.26
C THR A 136 -4.37 16.88 6.75
N ALA A 137 -4.99 18.06 6.86
CA ALA A 137 -6.31 18.17 7.48
C ALA A 137 -7.39 17.37 6.74
N LEU A 138 -7.34 17.34 5.40
CA LEU A 138 -8.39 16.71 4.60
C LEU A 138 -8.46 15.20 4.80
N VAL A 139 -7.32 14.50 4.85
CA VAL A 139 -7.31 13.04 4.98
C VAL A 139 -7.50 12.59 6.43
N ASP A 140 -7.05 13.40 7.41
CA ASP A 140 -7.15 13.03 8.82
C ASP A 140 -8.51 13.45 9.45
N ILE A 141 -9.31 14.33 8.84
CA ILE A 141 -10.58 14.79 9.47
C ILE A 141 -11.58 13.66 9.68
N THR A 142 -11.66 12.71 8.75
CA THR A 142 -12.55 11.54 8.81
C THR A 142 -12.09 10.51 9.84
N THR A 143 -10.84 10.61 10.30
CA THR A 143 -10.27 9.78 11.36
C THR A 143 -10.29 10.49 12.72
N PHE A 144 -11.00 11.63 12.81
CA PHE A 144 -11.02 12.55 13.95
C PHE A 144 -9.63 13.14 14.28
N GLY A 145 -8.82 13.35 13.25
CA GLY A 145 -7.50 13.96 13.32
C GLY A 145 -6.35 12.95 13.28
N PHE A 146 -5.16 13.46 13.54
CA PHE A 146 -3.90 12.72 13.56
C PHE A 146 -3.81 11.82 14.80
N VAL A 147 -3.37 10.58 14.62
CA VAL A 147 -3.22 9.57 15.68
C VAL A 147 -1.75 9.22 15.78
N LYS A 148 -1.06 9.82 16.76
CA LYS A 148 0.39 9.71 16.92
C LYS A 148 0.86 8.26 17.05
N GLU A 149 0.12 7.41 17.74
CA GLU A 149 0.44 6.00 17.92
C GLU A 149 0.45 5.22 16.60
N ASN A 150 -0.50 5.52 15.70
CA ASN A 150 -0.56 4.89 14.38
C ASN A 150 0.55 5.39 13.48
N TRP A 151 0.81 6.69 13.50
CA TRP A 151 1.92 7.29 12.76
C TRP A 151 3.27 6.74 13.23
N GLU A 152 3.47 6.61 14.55
CA GLU A 152 4.68 6.05 15.13
C GLU A 152 4.86 4.56 14.77
N ALA A 153 3.79 3.75 14.84
CA ALA A 153 3.81 2.35 14.41
C ALA A 153 4.21 2.22 12.94
N CYS A 154 3.63 3.07 12.06
CA CYS A 154 3.94 3.10 10.64
C CYS A 154 5.40 3.49 10.37
N VAL A 155 5.85 4.64 10.92
CA VAL A 155 7.23 5.14 10.75
C VAL A 155 8.24 4.12 11.29
N ASN A 156 8.04 3.64 12.52
CA ASN A 156 8.95 2.69 13.13
C ASN A 156 9.02 1.39 12.32
N GLY A 157 7.89 0.83 11.89
CA GLY A 157 7.91 -0.41 11.12
C GLY A 157 8.58 -0.26 9.76
N ILE A 158 8.42 0.89 9.08
CA ILE A 158 9.18 1.19 7.84
C ILE A 158 10.69 1.29 8.13
N VAL A 159 11.09 2.01 9.17
CA VAL A 159 12.51 2.12 9.54
C VAL A 159 13.09 0.73 9.87
N GLN A 160 12.38 -0.08 10.64
CA GLN A 160 12.85 -1.41 11.03
C GLN A 160 12.90 -2.39 9.85
N SER A 161 11.94 -2.36 8.93
CA SER A 161 11.99 -3.20 7.72
C SER A 161 13.20 -2.86 6.86
N ILE A 162 13.53 -1.57 6.69
CA ILE A 162 14.73 -1.10 5.97
C ILE A 162 16.00 -1.50 6.73
N ILE A 163 16.04 -1.39 8.06
CA ILE A 163 17.19 -1.85 8.87
C ILE A 163 17.39 -3.35 8.73
N ARG A 164 16.31 -4.15 8.76
CA ARG A 164 16.37 -5.60 8.52
C ARG A 164 16.89 -5.92 7.11
N ALA A 165 16.36 -5.23 6.09
CA ALA A 165 16.85 -5.36 4.73
C ALA A 165 18.35 -5.02 4.62
N HIS A 166 18.81 -3.95 5.28
CA HIS A 166 20.20 -3.53 5.27
C HIS A 166 21.11 -4.58 5.89
N LYS A 167 20.70 -5.15 7.03
CA LYS A 167 21.45 -6.22 7.72
C LYS A 167 21.50 -7.52 6.91
N ASN A 168 20.54 -7.73 6.01
CA ASN A 168 20.43 -8.90 5.17
C ASN A 168 21.04 -8.73 3.76
N LEU A 169 21.80 -7.64 3.53
CA LEU A 169 22.44 -7.38 2.25
C LEU A 169 23.41 -8.51 1.87
N GLN A 170 23.22 -9.08 0.70
CA GLN A 170 24.04 -10.14 0.12
C GLN A 170 24.17 -9.98 -1.39
N LEU A 171 25.19 -10.60 -1.99
CA LEU A 171 25.28 -10.66 -3.46
C LEU A 171 24.16 -11.54 -4.02
N GLY A 172 23.48 -11.03 -5.03
CA GLY A 172 22.38 -11.74 -5.67
C GLY A 172 22.10 -11.28 -7.09
N ARG A 173 21.05 -11.86 -7.67
CA ARG A 173 20.57 -11.55 -9.01
C ARG A 173 19.07 -11.24 -8.97
N ILE A 174 18.63 -10.47 -9.96
CA ILE A 174 17.23 -10.10 -10.13
C ILE A 174 16.75 -10.69 -11.46
N LYS A 175 15.64 -11.40 -11.43
CA LYS A 175 14.92 -11.83 -12.63
C LYS A 175 13.61 -11.08 -12.75
N ILE A 176 13.20 -10.79 -13.98
CA ILE A 176 11.89 -10.20 -14.27
C ILE A 176 11.06 -11.18 -15.09
N ASN A 177 9.75 -11.18 -14.82
CA ASN A 177 8.78 -11.83 -15.68
C ASN A 177 7.48 -11.03 -15.69
N ILE A 178 6.80 -11.03 -16.83
CA ILE A 178 5.59 -10.22 -17.06
C ILE A 178 4.51 -11.14 -17.61
N GLY A 179 3.30 -11.03 -17.07
CA GLY A 179 2.13 -11.77 -17.51
C GLY A 179 0.88 -10.93 -17.46
N GLN A 180 -0.27 -11.60 -17.53
CA GLN A 180 -1.59 -10.97 -17.49
C GLN A 180 -2.44 -11.64 -16.40
N ILE A 181 -3.33 -10.88 -15.76
CA ILE A 181 -4.36 -11.41 -14.87
C ILE A 181 -5.73 -11.02 -15.41
N ASP A 182 -6.55 -12.01 -15.72
CA ASP A 182 -7.92 -11.78 -16.14
C ASP A 182 -8.91 -11.89 -14.97
N ASN A 183 -10.01 -11.15 -15.08
CA ASN A 183 -11.11 -11.17 -14.11
C ASN A 183 -10.68 -10.85 -12.67
N ALA A 184 -9.60 -10.09 -12.47
CA ALA A 184 -9.14 -9.64 -11.16
C ALA A 184 -9.38 -8.15 -10.91
N ASN A 185 -9.78 -7.42 -11.96
CA ASN A 185 -10.17 -6.03 -11.88
C ASN A 185 -11.23 -5.66 -12.94
N ILE A 186 -11.85 -4.50 -12.78
CA ILE A 186 -12.72 -3.82 -13.76
C ILE A 186 -12.48 -2.31 -13.70
N ASN A 187 -12.78 -1.58 -14.79
CA ASN A 187 -12.77 -0.11 -14.74
C ASN A 187 -14.05 0.38 -14.03
N ARG A 188 -13.91 1.22 -13.00
CA ARG A 188 -15.04 1.79 -12.22
C ARG A 188 -15.54 3.14 -12.76
N SER A 189 -14.84 3.71 -13.73
CA SER A 189 -15.19 4.94 -14.44
C SER A 189 -15.09 4.79 -15.97
N PRO A 190 -15.72 3.76 -16.56
CA PRO A 190 -15.56 3.46 -17.99
C PRO A 190 -16.06 4.59 -18.90
N ALA A 191 -17.04 5.37 -18.45
CA ALA A 191 -17.51 6.57 -19.15
C ALA A 191 -16.41 7.62 -19.34
N SER A 192 -15.52 7.79 -18.36
CA SER A 192 -14.37 8.70 -18.47
C SER A 192 -13.33 8.14 -19.43
N TYR A 193 -12.97 6.86 -19.28
CA TYR A 193 -12.00 6.18 -20.14
C TYR A 193 -12.35 6.28 -21.63
N MET A 194 -13.65 6.19 -21.97
CA MET A 194 -14.12 6.28 -23.35
C MET A 194 -13.86 7.63 -24.02
N ASN A 195 -13.49 8.69 -23.30
CA ASN A 195 -13.15 9.98 -23.91
C ASN A 195 -11.69 10.09 -24.33
N ASN A 196 -10.83 9.18 -23.87
CA ASN A 196 -9.44 9.14 -24.30
C ASN A 196 -9.39 8.90 -25.82
N VAL A 197 -8.68 9.77 -26.53
CA VAL A 197 -8.55 9.76 -28.00
C VAL A 197 -7.68 8.60 -28.50
N ASP A 198 -6.75 8.16 -27.67
CA ASP A 198 -5.76 7.11 -27.87
C ASP A 198 -6.21 5.74 -27.34
N ARG A 199 -7.44 5.61 -26.83
CA ARG A 199 -7.96 4.34 -26.29
C ARG A 199 -7.95 3.17 -27.29
N GLY A 200 -8.00 3.48 -28.59
CA GLY A 200 -8.01 2.48 -29.67
C GLY A 200 -6.67 1.75 -29.83
N GLU A 201 -5.61 2.21 -29.17
CA GLU A 201 -4.31 1.53 -29.13
C GLU A 201 -4.27 0.37 -28.11
N TYR A 202 -5.33 0.21 -27.30
CA TYR A 202 -5.41 -0.77 -26.24
C TYR A 202 -6.66 -1.64 -26.38
N THR A 203 -6.55 -2.90 -25.99
CA THR A 203 -7.66 -3.87 -26.05
C THR A 203 -8.66 -3.69 -24.91
N ASP A 204 -8.19 -3.23 -23.75
CA ASP A 204 -8.95 -3.19 -22.50
C ASP A 204 -8.85 -1.81 -21.83
N ASN A 205 -9.87 -1.49 -21.05
CA ASN A 205 -9.96 -0.24 -20.28
C ASN A 205 -9.33 -0.34 -18.88
N THR A 206 -8.68 -1.44 -18.57
CA THR A 206 -7.80 -1.59 -17.40
C THR A 206 -6.49 -2.24 -17.85
N ASP A 207 -5.44 -2.08 -17.04
CA ASP A 207 -4.19 -2.80 -17.25
C ASP A 207 -4.27 -4.18 -16.59
N HIS A 208 -4.15 -5.23 -17.42
CA HIS A 208 -4.13 -6.62 -16.95
C HIS A 208 -2.68 -7.08 -16.69
N GLU A 209 -1.68 -6.27 -17.09
CA GLU A 209 -0.27 -6.60 -16.97
C GLU A 209 0.16 -6.69 -15.51
N ILE A 210 0.76 -7.81 -15.16
CA ILE A 210 1.37 -8.06 -13.86
C ILE A 210 2.88 -8.25 -14.06
N THR A 211 3.70 -7.47 -13.35
CA THR A 211 5.17 -7.58 -13.38
C THR A 211 5.70 -8.19 -12.09
N VAL A 212 6.53 -9.23 -12.18
CA VAL A 212 7.20 -9.86 -11.03
C VAL A 212 8.70 -9.68 -11.15
N LEU A 213 9.31 -9.18 -10.07
CA LEU A 213 10.74 -9.17 -9.82
C LEU A 213 11.05 -10.26 -8.80
N ARG A 214 11.87 -11.24 -9.19
CA ARG A 214 12.38 -12.32 -8.34
C ARG A 214 13.80 -11.98 -7.89
N PHE A 215 14.04 -12.06 -6.59
CA PHE A 215 15.35 -11.81 -5.99
C PHE A 215 15.92 -13.12 -5.44
N GLU A 216 17.13 -13.48 -5.86
CA GLU A 216 17.80 -14.71 -5.45
C GLU A 216 19.28 -14.46 -5.14
N SER A 217 19.90 -15.34 -4.34
CA SER A 217 21.34 -15.34 -4.11
C SER A 217 22.12 -15.53 -5.40
N ILE A 218 23.40 -15.16 -5.39
CA ILE A 218 24.24 -15.20 -6.59
C ILE A 218 24.33 -16.59 -7.23
N ASP A 219 24.26 -17.64 -6.41
CA ASP A 219 24.25 -19.04 -6.85
C ASP A 219 22.85 -19.58 -7.20
N GLY A 220 21.81 -18.77 -7.04
CA GLY A 220 20.40 -19.11 -7.28
C GLY A 220 19.80 -20.10 -6.28
N LYS A 221 20.51 -20.46 -5.20
CA LYS A 221 20.05 -21.48 -4.24
C LYS A 221 19.14 -20.94 -3.16
N ASN A 222 19.31 -19.68 -2.78
CA ASN A 222 18.51 -19.03 -1.75
C ASN A 222 17.58 -18.00 -2.41
N GLU A 223 16.29 -18.13 -2.13
CA GLU A 223 15.28 -17.20 -2.59
C GLU A 223 15.14 -16.06 -1.56
N ILE A 224 15.44 -14.83 -1.95
CA ILE A 224 15.46 -13.67 -1.04
C ILE A 224 14.06 -13.07 -0.91
N GLY A 225 13.33 -12.97 -2.02
CA GLY A 225 12.00 -12.37 -2.03
C GLY A 225 11.48 -12.07 -3.42
N MET A 226 10.35 -11.37 -3.47
CA MET A 226 9.79 -10.83 -4.71
C MET A 226 9.09 -9.49 -4.51
N ILE A 227 9.10 -8.68 -5.57
CA ILE A 227 8.24 -7.50 -5.72
C ILE A 227 7.32 -7.72 -6.92
N ASN A 228 6.06 -7.40 -6.75
CA ASN A 228 5.06 -7.44 -7.79
C ASN A 228 4.42 -6.06 -7.99
N PHE A 229 4.05 -5.73 -9.23
CA PHE A 229 3.26 -4.55 -9.58
C PHE A 229 2.04 -4.96 -10.40
N TYR A 230 0.85 -4.60 -9.93
CA TYR A 230 -0.43 -4.86 -10.60
C TYR A 230 -1.48 -3.82 -10.16
N PRO A 231 -2.14 -3.11 -11.09
CA PRO A 231 -3.12 -2.08 -10.74
C PRO A 231 -4.48 -2.69 -10.38
N VAL A 232 -4.84 -2.61 -9.10
CA VAL A 232 -6.19 -2.90 -8.60
C VAL A 232 -6.35 -2.31 -7.20
N HIS A 233 -7.40 -1.51 -6.96
CA HIS A 233 -7.68 -0.98 -5.62
C HIS A 233 -7.76 -2.11 -4.58
N ALA A 234 -7.22 -1.88 -3.38
CA ALA A 234 -7.34 -2.81 -2.25
C ALA A 234 -8.58 -2.43 -1.41
N VAL A 235 -9.74 -2.61 -2.06
CA VAL A 235 -11.11 -2.27 -1.60
C VAL A 235 -12.06 -3.47 -1.70
N SER A 236 -11.53 -4.70 -1.61
CA SER A 236 -12.37 -5.89 -1.58
C SER A 236 -13.16 -5.99 -0.27
N LEU A 237 -12.59 -5.47 0.83
CA LEU A 237 -13.27 -5.24 2.10
C LEU A 237 -13.95 -3.86 2.06
N ASN A 238 -15.26 -3.83 1.86
CA ASN A 238 -16.01 -2.58 1.70
C ASN A 238 -16.10 -1.74 2.99
N ASN A 239 -16.71 -0.55 2.90
CA ASN A 239 -16.84 0.40 4.01
C ASN A 239 -17.66 -0.07 5.23
N THR A 240 -18.26 -1.26 5.19
CA THR A 240 -18.92 -1.90 6.34
C THR A 240 -17.99 -2.84 7.11
N ASN A 241 -16.80 -3.13 6.58
CA ASN A 241 -15.73 -3.82 7.32
C ASN A 241 -15.25 -2.95 8.49
N LEU A 242 -15.06 -3.58 9.65
CA LEU A 242 -14.54 -2.96 10.87
C LEU A 242 -13.25 -3.64 11.37
N LEU A 243 -12.64 -4.54 10.60
CA LEU A 243 -11.43 -5.26 10.98
C LEU A 243 -10.22 -4.75 10.19
N VAL A 244 -9.11 -4.46 10.89
CA VAL A 244 -7.87 -4.04 10.24
C VAL A 244 -7.32 -5.16 9.35
N ALA A 245 -6.90 -4.82 8.12
CA ALA A 245 -6.36 -5.79 7.15
C ALA A 245 -5.51 -5.12 6.06
N GLY A 246 -4.61 -5.89 5.43
CA GLY A 246 -3.90 -5.50 4.21
C GLY A 246 -4.73 -5.67 2.92
N ASP A 247 -6.00 -6.07 3.02
CA ASP A 247 -6.93 -6.35 1.91
C ASP A 247 -6.31 -7.30 0.87
N ASN A 248 -6.67 -7.21 -0.41
CA ASN A 248 -6.39 -8.26 -1.39
C ASN A 248 -4.89 -8.38 -1.70
N LYS A 249 -4.13 -7.29 -1.58
CA LYS A 249 -2.66 -7.27 -1.75
C LYS A 249 -1.92 -7.81 -0.53
N GLY A 250 -2.38 -7.46 0.68
CA GLY A 250 -1.85 -8.04 1.91
C GLY A 250 -2.13 -9.54 1.99
N TYR A 251 -3.31 -9.97 1.52
CA TYR A 251 -3.67 -11.38 1.38
C TYR A 251 -2.74 -12.13 0.42
N ALA A 252 -2.49 -11.57 -0.78
CA ALA A 252 -1.59 -12.17 -1.76
C ALA A 252 -0.14 -12.27 -1.24
N SER A 253 0.33 -11.22 -0.57
CA SER A 253 1.66 -11.17 0.07
C SER A 253 1.80 -12.26 1.12
N TYR A 254 0.82 -12.40 2.02
CA TYR A 254 0.78 -13.43 3.04
C TYR A 254 0.83 -14.84 2.44
N LEU A 255 0.05 -15.14 1.39
CA LEU A 255 0.05 -16.47 0.77
C LEU A 255 1.43 -16.83 0.21
N PHE A 256 2.10 -15.86 -0.40
CA PHE A 256 3.43 -16.07 -0.95
C PHE A 256 4.49 -16.27 0.13
N GLU A 257 4.43 -15.47 1.20
CA GLU A 257 5.31 -15.60 2.36
C GLU A 257 5.10 -16.94 3.08
N LYS A 258 3.84 -17.36 3.29
CA LYS A 258 3.50 -18.65 3.91
C LYS A 258 3.94 -19.84 3.03
N LEU A 259 3.91 -19.70 1.70
CA LEU A 259 4.39 -20.72 0.77
C LEU A 259 5.92 -20.87 0.81
N LYS A 260 6.65 -19.76 0.81
CA LYS A 260 8.11 -19.76 0.60
C LYS A 260 8.92 -19.89 1.89
N ASN A 261 8.35 -19.48 3.03
CA ASN A 261 9.02 -19.66 4.31
C ASN A 261 8.86 -21.10 4.84
N PRO A 262 9.79 -21.59 5.67
CA PRO A 262 9.74 -22.96 6.18
C PRO A 262 8.41 -23.31 6.88
N PRO A 263 7.90 -24.55 6.75
CA PRO A 263 6.68 -24.97 7.45
C PRO A 263 6.75 -24.72 8.95
N GLY A 264 5.68 -24.17 9.52
CA GLY A 264 5.61 -23.79 10.94
C GLY A 264 6.16 -22.40 11.26
N THR A 265 6.70 -21.67 10.27
CA THR A 265 7.04 -20.25 10.44
C THR A 265 5.77 -19.43 10.57
N LEU A 266 5.63 -18.70 11.69
CA LEU A 266 4.50 -17.80 11.90
C LEU A 266 4.58 -16.58 10.97
N PRO A 267 3.44 -15.99 10.58
CA PRO A 267 3.42 -14.83 9.68
C PRO A 267 4.32 -13.67 10.15
N GLY A 268 5.06 -13.08 9.22
CA GLY A 268 6.00 -11.98 9.47
C GLY A 268 7.34 -12.37 10.12
N GLN A 269 7.56 -13.65 10.45
CA GLN A 269 8.83 -14.12 11.06
C GLN A 269 9.80 -14.77 10.07
N GLY A 270 9.37 -15.00 8.84
CA GLY A 270 10.16 -15.61 7.78
C GLY A 270 11.22 -14.67 7.19
N THR A 271 12.22 -15.26 6.52
CA THR A 271 13.28 -14.50 5.82
C THR A 271 12.91 -14.15 4.39
N PHE A 272 12.03 -14.93 3.74
CA PHE A 272 11.50 -14.59 2.42
C PHE A 272 10.42 -13.51 2.54
N VAL A 273 10.54 -12.44 1.75
CA VAL A 273 9.62 -11.31 1.74
C VAL A 273 8.92 -11.19 0.39
N ALA A 274 7.60 -11.01 0.38
CA ALA A 274 6.81 -10.86 -0.85
C ALA A 274 5.98 -9.58 -0.83
N ALA A 275 6.32 -8.59 -1.65
CA ALA A 275 5.55 -7.34 -1.75
C ALA A 275 4.66 -7.31 -2.98
N PHE A 276 3.35 -7.14 -2.79
CA PHE A 276 2.40 -6.83 -3.86
C PHE A 276 2.14 -5.31 -3.87
N GLY A 277 2.77 -4.60 -4.79
CA GLY A 277 2.66 -3.16 -4.96
C GLY A 277 1.49 -2.73 -5.85
N GLN A 278 1.16 -1.45 -5.75
CA GLN A 278 0.23 -0.76 -6.65
C GLN A 278 0.94 -0.26 -7.91
N SER A 279 0.15 0.10 -8.92
CA SER A 279 0.62 0.70 -10.17
C SER A 279 -0.18 1.97 -10.48
N ASN A 280 -1.08 1.91 -11.46
CA ASN A 280 -1.94 2.98 -11.93
C ASN A 280 -3.40 2.53 -11.80
N GLU A 281 -3.85 2.38 -10.56
CA GLU A 281 -5.13 1.79 -10.21
C GLU A 281 -6.27 2.81 -10.09
N GLY A 282 -6.07 4.11 -10.35
CA GLY A 282 -6.99 5.18 -9.98
C GLY A 282 -8.46 4.96 -10.39
N ASP A 283 -8.71 4.24 -11.48
CA ASP A 283 -10.04 3.88 -11.97
C ASP A 283 -10.29 2.36 -12.00
N VAL A 284 -9.58 1.57 -11.20
CA VAL A 284 -9.50 0.10 -11.30
C VAL A 284 -9.98 -0.58 -10.01
N SER A 285 -11.17 -1.16 -10.06
CA SER A 285 -11.83 -1.81 -8.93
C SER A 285 -11.61 -3.33 -8.89
N PRO A 286 -11.47 -3.96 -7.71
CA PRO A 286 -11.47 -5.41 -7.53
C PRO A 286 -12.89 -6.02 -7.57
N ASN A 287 -13.94 -5.19 -7.61
CA ASN A 287 -15.33 -5.62 -7.49
C ASN A 287 -15.90 -6.06 -8.83
N THR A 288 -15.39 -7.20 -9.33
CA THR A 288 -15.53 -7.67 -10.71
C THR A 288 -16.94 -8.07 -11.14
N MET A 289 -17.93 -8.15 -10.23
CA MET A 289 -19.33 -8.37 -10.62
C MET A 289 -20.02 -7.09 -11.11
N GLY A 290 -19.33 -5.94 -11.02
CA GLY A 290 -19.78 -4.66 -11.55
C GLY A 290 -20.84 -3.97 -10.69
N PRO A 291 -21.11 -2.69 -10.99
CA PRO A 291 -22.03 -1.86 -10.22
C PRO A 291 -23.50 -2.18 -10.51
N LYS A 292 -24.27 -2.39 -9.45
CA LYS A 292 -25.72 -2.66 -9.50
C LYS A 292 -26.47 -1.84 -8.46
N CYS A 293 -27.74 -1.58 -8.77
CA CYS A 293 -28.68 -0.97 -7.87
C CYS A 293 -29.11 -1.96 -6.80
N ILE A 294 -28.81 -1.69 -5.54
CA ILE A 294 -29.11 -2.61 -4.42
C ILE A 294 -30.61 -2.80 -4.18
N ASP A 295 -31.45 -1.88 -4.65
CA ASP A 295 -32.91 -1.92 -4.50
C ASP A 295 -33.63 -2.66 -5.64
N THR A 296 -33.08 -2.65 -6.86
CA THR A 296 -33.72 -3.27 -8.04
C THR A 296 -32.95 -4.43 -8.65
N GLY A 297 -31.65 -4.55 -8.37
CA GLY A 297 -30.73 -5.50 -9.00
C GLY A 297 -30.29 -5.13 -10.42
N LEU A 298 -30.79 -4.03 -10.98
CA LEU A 298 -30.44 -3.55 -12.32
C LEU A 298 -29.03 -2.94 -12.36
N PRO A 299 -28.37 -2.88 -13.54
CA PRO A 299 -27.13 -2.10 -13.70
C PRO A 299 -27.34 -0.64 -13.30
N CYS A 300 -26.32 -0.03 -12.70
CA CYS A 300 -26.34 1.41 -12.43
C CYS A 300 -26.30 2.25 -13.71
N GLU A 301 -26.73 3.51 -13.60
CA GLU A 301 -26.56 4.50 -14.65
C GLU A 301 -25.07 4.70 -15.00
N PHE A 302 -24.75 4.54 -16.29
CA PHE A 302 -23.38 4.39 -16.77
C PHE A 302 -22.51 5.63 -16.54
N ASN A 303 -23.04 6.83 -16.77
CA ASN A 303 -22.27 8.08 -16.66
C ASN A 303 -22.18 8.60 -15.23
N THR A 304 -23.22 8.41 -14.43
CA THR A 304 -23.35 9.06 -13.11
C THR A 304 -23.16 8.11 -11.94
N SER A 305 -23.15 6.78 -12.19
CA SER A 305 -23.13 5.75 -11.15
C SER A 305 -24.24 5.92 -10.13
N THR A 306 -25.46 6.14 -10.62
CA THR A 306 -26.65 6.35 -9.79
C THR A 306 -27.72 5.29 -10.04
N CYS A 307 -28.60 5.14 -9.05
CA CYS A 307 -29.83 4.38 -9.14
C CYS A 307 -30.98 5.29 -8.72
N ASN A 308 -31.87 5.62 -9.65
CA ASN A 308 -32.92 6.63 -9.44
C ASN A 308 -32.34 7.98 -8.96
N GLY A 309 -31.21 8.40 -9.55
CA GLY A 309 -30.51 9.64 -9.23
C GLY A 309 -29.64 9.62 -7.96
N ARG A 310 -29.55 8.49 -7.26
CA ARG A 310 -28.80 8.35 -5.99
C ARG A 310 -27.58 7.46 -6.11
N THR A 311 -26.44 7.89 -5.59
CA THR A 311 -25.17 7.14 -5.63
C THR A 311 -25.10 6.08 -4.52
N GLU A 312 -25.74 6.32 -3.38
CA GLU A 312 -25.76 5.44 -2.20
C GLU A 312 -26.31 4.04 -2.51
N LYS A 313 -27.11 3.94 -3.57
CA LYS A 313 -27.73 2.70 -4.03
C LYS A 313 -26.93 1.96 -5.10
N CYS A 314 -25.93 2.60 -5.70
CA CYS A 314 -25.13 2.01 -6.76
C CYS A 314 -23.82 1.45 -6.18
N ILE A 315 -23.74 0.12 -6.06
CA ILE A 315 -22.60 -0.56 -5.43
C ILE A 315 -22.05 -1.63 -6.38
N ALA A 316 -20.72 -1.67 -6.52
CA ALA A 316 -20.02 -2.75 -7.19
C ALA A 316 -19.74 -3.90 -6.21
N PHE A 317 -19.91 -5.14 -6.70
CA PHE A 317 -19.75 -6.33 -5.86
C PHE A 317 -18.51 -7.14 -6.26
N GLY A 318 -17.78 -7.62 -5.26
CA GLY A 318 -16.72 -8.59 -5.42
C GLY A 318 -17.24 -9.97 -5.85
N PRO A 319 -16.35 -10.87 -6.30
CA PRO A 319 -16.74 -12.18 -6.86
C PRO A 319 -17.18 -13.21 -5.81
N GLY A 320 -17.00 -12.94 -4.51
CA GLY A 320 -17.37 -13.85 -3.42
C GLY A 320 -18.79 -13.58 -2.88
N LYS A 321 -19.32 -14.52 -2.08
CA LYS A 321 -20.60 -14.34 -1.38
C LYS A 321 -20.51 -13.32 -0.25
N THR A 322 -19.30 -13.14 0.30
CA THR A 322 -18.99 -12.15 1.32
C THR A 322 -17.81 -11.27 0.87
N MET A 323 -17.60 -10.15 1.55
CA MET A 323 -16.41 -9.32 1.32
C MET A 323 -15.10 -10.06 1.64
N TYR A 324 -15.11 -10.93 2.66
CA TYR A 324 -13.93 -11.73 3.03
C TYR A 324 -13.60 -12.74 1.94
N GLU A 325 -14.60 -13.43 1.39
CA GLU A 325 -14.42 -14.34 0.25
C GLU A 325 -13.99 -13.58 -1.01
N SER A 326 -14.55 -12.39 -1.26
CA SER A 326 -14.12 -11.53 -2.36
C SER A 326 -12.64 -11.13 -2.23
N ASN A 327 -12.23 -10.71 -1.04
CA ASN A 327 -10.85 -10.40 -0.69
C ASN A 327 -9.91 -11.59 -0.94
N GLN A 328 -10.31 -12.78 -0.49
CA GLN A 328 -9.59 -14.03 -0.70
C GLN A 328 -9.46 -14.38 -2.19
N ILE A 329 -10.54 -14.28 -2.96
CA ILE A 329 -10.55 -14.60 -4.40
C ILE A 329 -9.63 -13.66 -5.17
N ILE A 330 -9.76 -12.35 -4.97
CA ILE A 330 -8.95 -11.35 -5.70
C ILE A 330 -7.48 -11.43 -5.28
N GLY A 331 -7.20 -11.59 -3.99
CA GLY A 331 -5.83 -11.78 -3.50
C GLY A 331 -5.21 -13.09 -4.01
N LYS A 332 -5.99 -14.18 -4.06
CA LYS A 332 -5.52 -15.47 -4.59
C LYS A 332 -5.23 -15.40 -6.09
N LYS A 333 -6.02 -14.69 -6.89
CA LYS A 333 -5.72 -14.48 -8.33
C LYS A 333 -4.38 -13.77 -8.53
N GLN A 334 -4.11 -12.72 -7.74
CA GLN A 334 -2.82 -12.03 -7.75
C GLN A 334 -1.68 -12.98 -7.36
N PHE A 335 -1.84 -13.73 -6.26
CA PHE A 335 -0.86 -14.70 -5.80
C PHE A 335 -0.57 -15.79 -6.83
N ASP A 336 -1.60 -16.42 -7.41
CA ASP A 336 -1.44 -17.53 -8.35
C ASP A 336 -0.68 -17.08 -9.62
N ALA A 337 -1.05 -15.91 -10.16
CA ALA A 337 -0.35 -15.33 -11.31
C ALA A 337 1.10 -14.95 -10.97
N ALA A 338 1.32 -14.29 -9.83
CA ALA A 338 2.66 -13.92 -9.40
C ALA A 338 3.55 -15.14 -9.17
N LYS A 339 3.01 -16.21 -8.57
CA LYS A 339 3.71 -17.47 -8.32
C LYS A 339 4.12 -18.14 -9.63
N ASP A 340 3.20 -18.23 -10.59
CA ASP A 340 3.48 -18.81 -11.90
C ASP A 340 4.61 -18.05 -12.62
N LEU A 341 4.54 -16.72 -12.63
CA LEU A 341 5.56 -15.86 -13.21
C LEU A 341 6.91 -15.97 -12.49
N TYR A 342 6.89 -16.01 -11.16
CA TYR A 342 8.08 -16.17 -10.33
C TYR A 342 8.81 -17.49 -10.61
N ASP A 343 8.06 -18.58 -10.73
CA ASP A 343 8.61 -19.92 -10.99
C ASP A 343 9.15 -20.03 -12.43
N LYS A 344 8.52 -19.31 -13.39
CA LYS A 344 8.91 -19.26 -14.80
C LYS A 344 9.92 -18.17 -15.17
N ALA A 345 10.34 -17.33 -14.22
CA ALA A 345 11.22 -16.19 -14.51
C ALA A 345 12.59 -16.67 -15.02
N GLN A 346 12.96 -16.24 -16.24
CA GLN A 346 14.25 -16.58 -16.88
C GLN A 346 15.05 -15.34 -17.31
N VAL A 347 14.40 -14.19 -17.46
CA VAL A 347 15.06 -12.96 -17.92
C VAL A 347 15.75 -12.29 -16.75
N PHE A 348 17.07 -12.14 -16.83
CA PHE A 348 17.85 -11.41 -15.82
C PHE A 348 17.80 -9.91 -16.08
N ILE A 349 17.64 -9.14 -15.00
CA ILE A 349 18.00 -7.72 -15.02
C ILE A 349 19.52 -7.66 -15.10
N ASN A 350 20.03 -7.19 -16.24
CA ASN A 350 21.44 -7.14 -16.57
C ASN A 350 21.75 -5.73 -17.04
N GLY A 351 22.49 -5.01 -16.22
CA GLY A 351 22.75 -3.60 -16.44
C GLY A 351 24.15 -3.19 -16.07
N ASN A 352 25.12 -4.11 -16.08
CA ASN A 352 26.50 -3.84 -15.67
C ASN A 352 26.57 -3.17 -14.28
N ASN A 353 25.78 -3.67 -13.32
CA ASN A 353 25.65 -3.12 -11.97
C ASN A 353 25.12 -1.67 -11.89
N ILE A 354 24.43 -1.15 -12.92
CA ILE A 354 23.85 0.18 -12.88
C ILE A 354 22.67 0.23 -11.91
N VAL A 355 22.86 0.92 -10.78
CA VAL A 355 21.78 1.40 -9.91
C VAL A 355 21.87 2.92 -9.88
N ASN A 356 20.81 3.60 -10.33
CA ASN A 356 20.77 5.05 -10.41
C ASN A 356 19.37 5.57 -10.04
N PHE A 357 19.25 6.85 -9.72
CA PHE A 357 17.97 7.44 -9.33
C PHE A 357 17.94 8.94 -9.63
N ARG A 358 16.76 9.48 -9.91
CA ARG A 358 16.50 10.92 -9.94
C ARG A 358 15.31 11.26 -9.08
N HIS A 359 15.39 12.43 -8.46
CA HIS A 359 14.37 12.96 -7.57
C HIS A 359 14.35 14.48 -7.66
N THR A 360 13.16 15.05 -7.67
CA THR A 360 12.92 16.46 -7.40
C THR A 360 11.60 16.60 -6.67
N TYR A 361 11.51 17.58 -5.78
CA TYR A 361 10.23 18.12 -5.38
C TYR A 361 9.73 19.09 -6.43
N VAL A 362 8.41 19.15 -6.61
CA VAL A 362 7.75 20.06 -7.55
C VAL A 362 6.57 20.69 -6.84
N ASP A 363 6.51 22.02 -6.82
CA ASP A 363 5.27 22.71 -6.45
C ASP A 363 4.28 22.55 -7.59
N MET A 364 3.23 21.76 -7.35
CA MET A 364 2.22 21.45 -8.35
C MET A 364 1.23 22.59 -8.57
N GLN A 365 1.27 23.64 -7.74
CA GLN A 365 0.46 24.83 -7.97
C GLN A 365 1.09 25.71 -9.06
N ILE A 366 0.34 25.96 -10.13
CA ILE A 366 0.66 26.99 -11.14
C ILE A 366 1.99 26.71 -11.87
N ILE A 367 2.21 25.45 -12.27
CA ILE A 367 3.29 25.03 -13.16
C ILE A 367 2.94 25.37 -14.60
N ASN A 368 3.83 26.06 -15.32
CA ASN A 368 3.73 26.18 -16.77
C ASN A 368 4.04 24.85 -17.46
N VAL A 369 3.09 24.34 -18.24
CA VAL A 369 3.21 23.10 -19.00
C VAL A 369 3.34 23.43 -20.48
N SER A 370 4.41 22.93 -21.09
CA SER A 370 4.69 23.10 -22.51
C SER A 370 3.64 22.40 -23.38
N SER A 371 3.27 23.02 -24.50
CA SER A 371 2.34 22.49 -25.49
C SER A 371 2.62 21.06 -25.94
N ARG A 372 3.88 20.65 -25.92
CA ARG A 372 4.33 19.26 -26.17
C ARG A 372 3.59 18.21 -25.32
N PHE A 373 3.21 18.52 -24.09
CA PHE A 373 2.63 17.55 -23.15
C PHE A 373 1.11 17.73 -22.97
N THR A 374 0.53 18.80 -23.50
CA THR A 374 -0.88 19.15 -23.30
C THR A 374 -1.74 18.60 -24.42
N SER A 375 -2.92 18.05 -24.10
CA SER A 375 -3.91 17.65 -25.11
C SER A 375 -4.49 18.85 -25.89
N THR A 376 -4.36 20.07 -25.40
CA THR A 376 -4.85 21.30 -26.06
C THR A 376 -3.90 21.80 -27.17
N GLY A 377 -2.65 21.32 -27.19
CA GLY A 377 -1.62 21.80 -28.12
C GLY A 377 -1.10 23.22 -27.82
N HIS A 378 -1.45 23.80 -26.68
CA HIS A 378 -1.02 25.13 -26.24
C HIS A 378 -0.20 25.06 -24.96
N ASN A 379 0.55 26.11 -24.64
CA ASN A 379 1.16 26.19 -23.32
C ASN A 379 0.06 26.41 -22.29
N GLU A 380 -0.01 25.55 -21.28
CA GLU A 380 -1.05 25.57 -20.26
C GLU A 380 -0.44 25.75 -18.87
N THR A 381 -1.29 25.80 -17.84
CA THR A 381 -0.84 25.93 -16.46
C THR A 381 -1.66 25.02 -15.54
N THR A 382 -1.02 24.43 -14.53
CA THR A 382 -1.77 23.76 -13.45
C THR A 382 -2.45 24.78 -12.54
N CYS A 383 -3.35 24.32 -11.68
CA CYS A 383 -4.15 25.17 -10.81
C CYS A 383 -3.73 25.04 -9.35
N GLN A 384 -4.16 25.99 -8.51
CA GLN A 384 -4.15 25.75 -7.06
C GLN A 384 -5.08 24.56 -6.76
N ALA A 385 -4.78 23.81 -5.70
CA ALA A 385 -5.49 22.56 -5.43
C ALA A 385 -6.98 22.80 -5.12
N ALA A 386 -7.87 22.07 -5.80
CA ALA A 386 -9.30 22.09 -5.52
C ALA A 386 -9.97 20.74 -5.82
N LEU A 387 -11.00 20.42 -5.04
CA LEU A 387 -11.85 19.24 -5.20
C LEU A 387 -13.19 19.61 -5.79
N GLY A 388 -13.65 18.82 -6.75
CA GLY A 388 -14.93 19.01 -7.43
C GLY A 388 -16.11 18.46 -6.63
N TYR A 389 -17.34 18.76 -7.06
CA TYR A 389 -18.56 18.21 -6.43
C TYR A 389 -18.57 16.68 -6.39
N SER A 390 -18.16 16.03 -7.49
CA SER A 390 -18.16 14.56 -7.56
C SER A 390 -17.12 13.88 -6.68
N PHE A 391 -16.22 14.62 -6.00
CA PHE A 391 -15.43 14.07 -4.89
C PHE A 391 -16.36 13.56 -3.76
N ALA A 392 -17.40 14.32 -3.42
CA ALA A 392 -18.33 13.93 -2.36
C ALA A 392 -19.29 12.81 -2.76
N ALA A 393 -19.36 12.46 -4.06
CA ALA A 393 -20.19 11.36 -4.55
C ALA A 393 -19.59 9.97 -4.29
N GLY A 394 -18.30 9.89 -3.93
CA GLY A 394 -17.58 8.63 -3.81
C GLY A 394 -17.57 7.84 -5.12
N THR A 395 -17.37 6.52 -5.02
CA THR A 395 -17.34 5.61 -6.17
C THR A 395 -18.32 4.45 -5.98
N THR A 396 -18.39 3.56 -6.96
CA THR A 396 -19.17 2.32 -6.82
C THR A 396 -18.58 1.35 -5.79
N ASP A 397 -17.31 1.53 -5.38
CA ASP A 397 -16.65 0.71 -4.36
C ASP A 397 -16.95 1.21 -2.93
N GLY A 398 -17.39 2.45 -2.82
CA GLY A 398 -17.69 3.15 -1.58
C GLY A 398 -18.41 4.45 -1.92
N PRO A 399 -19.75 4.43 -2.05
CA PRO A 399 -20.50 5.61 -2.43
C PRO A 399 -20.43 6.67 -1.32
N GLY A 400 -20.45 7.93 -1.74
CA GLY A 400 -20.58 9.07 -0.86
C GLY A 400 -22.01 9.22 -0.31
N ASP A 401 -22.29 10.34 0.34
CA ASP A 401 -23.58 10.65 0.97
C ASP A 401 -24.09 12.01 0.46
N PHE A 402 -25.29 12.42 0.88
CA PHE A 402 -25.90 13.73 0.65
C PHE A 402 -26.24 14.07 -0.81
N ASP A 403 -26.75 13.11 -1.58
CA ASP A 403 -27.27 13.30 -2.95
C ASP A 403 -26.23 13.80 -3.98
N PHE A 404 -24.92 13.71 -3.69
CA PHE A 404 -23.89 13.99 -4.68
C PHE A 404 -23.80 12.88 -5.74
N THR A 405 -23.65 13.27 -7.01
CA THR A 405 -23.51 12.35 -8.14
C THR A 405 -22.16 12.49 -8.82
N GLN A 406 -21.68 11.41 -9.44
CA GLN A 406 -20.52 11.48 -10.33
C GLN A 406 -20.89 12.13 -11.67
N SER A 407 -19.89 12.69 -12.35
CA SER A 407 -20.05 13.44 -13.60
C SER A 407 -20.83 14.75 -13.44
N SER A 408 -20.71 15.40 -12.28
CA SER A 408 -21.34 16.70 -12.08
C SER A 408 -20.46 17.82 -12.60
N ASN A 409 -20.93 18.50 -13.65
CA ASN A 409 -20.38 19.76 -14.15
C ASN A 409 -21.19 20.99 -13.69
N SER A 410 -22.11 20.81 -12.74
CA SER A 410 -22.97 21.87 -12.20
C SER A 410 -22.84 21.99 -10.68
N THR A 411 -23.22 23.15 -10.16
CA THR A 411 -23.16 23.49 -8.75
C THR A 411 -24.54 23.52 -8.10
N ASN A 412 -24.61 23.24 -6.80
CA ASN A 412 -25.83 23.40 -6.01
C ASN A 412 -25.69 24.60 -5.05
N VAL A 413 -26.70 25.48 -5.00
CA VAL A 413 -26.72 26.71 -4.19
C VAL A 413 -26.44 26.45 -2.70
N PHE A 414 -26.96 25.35 -2.14
CA PHE A 414 -26.73 24.99 -0.74
C PHE A 414 -25.27 24.66 -0.46
N TRP A 415 -24.66 23.80 -1.30
CA TRP A 415 -23.27 23.40 -1.12
C TRP A 415 -22.28 24.49 -1.47
N GLN A 416 -22.61 25.39 -2.42
CA GLN A 416 -21.86 26.61 -2.66
C GLN A 416 -21.82 27.52 -1.43
N PHE A 417 -22.96 27.67 -0.73
CA PHE A 417 -23.03 28.45 0.50
C PHE A 417 -22.14 27.84 1.57
N VAL A 418 -22.25 26.53 1.82
CA VAL A 418 -21.45 25.81 2.83
C VAL A 418 -19.95 25.88 2.52
N SER A 419 -19.53 25.64 1.28
CA SER A 419 -18.10 25.69 0.91
C SER A 419 -17.52 27.10 0.95
N SER A 420 -18.32 28.12 0.64
CA SER A 420 -17.90 29.52 0.69
C SER A 420 -17.53 29.98 2.11
N PHE A 421 -18.03 29.33 3.17
CA PHE A 421 -17.59 29.59 4.54
C PHE A 421 -16.19 29.06 4.85
N LEU A 422 -15.70 28.07 4.10
CA LEU A 422 -14.34 27.54 4.26
C LEU A 422 -13.34 28.34 3.45
N ALA A 423 -13.56 28.46 2.14
CA ALA A 423 -12.81 29.31 1.23
C ALA A 423 -13.62 29.54 -0.05
N LYS A 424 -13.94 30.80 -0.35
CA LYS A 424 -14.66 31.16 -1.58
C LYS A 424 -13.70 31.11 -2.78
N PRO A 425 -13.98 30.30 -3.82
CA PRO A 425 -13.13 30.25 -5.01
C PRO A 425 -13.08 31.58 -5.77
N THR A 426 -11.89 31.96 -6.25
CA THR A 426 -11.72 33.15 -7.09
C THR A 426 -12.14 32.87 -8.54
N GLU A 427 -12.46 33.91 -9.32
CA GLU A 427 -12.77 33.74 -10.75
C GLU A 427 -11.61 33.11 -11.54
N GLN A 428 -10.38 33.44 -11.17
CA GLN A 428 -9.19 32.84 -11.77
C GLN A 428 -9.13 31.34 -11.49
N GLN A 429 -9.39 30.94 -10.24
CA GLN A 429 -9.37 29.54 -9.84
C GLN A 429 -10.50 28.74 -10.50
N ILE A 430 -11.71 29.31 -10.59
CA ILE A 430 -12.85 28.70 -11.30
C ILE A 430 -12.49 28.48 -12.78
N ARG A 431 -11.90 29.48 -13.45
CA ARG A 431 -11.48 29.34 -14.85
C ARG A 431 -10.37 28.31 -15.03
N CYS A 432 -9.39 28.27 -14.13
CA CYS A 432 -8.29 27.32 -14.21
C CYS A 432 -8.79 25.87 -14.04
N GLN A 433 -9.67 25.64 -13.05
CA GLN A 433 -10.18 24.30 -12.72
C GLN A 433 -11.26 23.82 -13.71
N ALA A 434 -11.81 24.69 -14.55
CA ALA A 434 -12.88 24.35 -15.47
C ALA A 434 -12.57 23.06 -16.29
N PRO A 435 -13.56 22.17 -16.51
CA PRO A 435 -14.98 22.32 -16.19
C PRO A 435 -15.35 21.92 -14.74
N LYS A 436 -14.39 21.60 -13.86
CA LYS A 436 -14.67 21.19 -12.48
C LYS A 436 -15.48 22.25 -11.72
N PRO A 437 -16.69 21.92 -11.24
CA PRO A 437 -17.37 22.75 -10.26
C PRO A 437 -16.67 22.56 -8.91
N ILE A 438 -16.01 23.60 -8.40
CA ILE A 438 -15.25 23.52 -7.16
C ILE A 438 -16.20 23.35 -5.97
N LEU A 439 -16.04 22.25 -5.24
CA LEU A 439 -16.67 22.02 -3.94
C LEU A 439 -15.77 22.52 -2.81
N LEU A 440 -14.48 22.18 -2.81
CA LEU A 440 -13.53 22.60 -1.78
C LEU A 440 -12.29 23.23 -2.44
N ASP A 441 -12.04 24.51 -2.19
CA ASP A 441 -10.86 25.22 -2.68
C ASP A 441 -9.69 25.11 -1.68
N VAL A 442 -9.21 23.87 -1.50
CA VAL A 442 -8.25 23.49 -0.46
C VAL A 442 -6.90 24.18 -0.59
N GLY A 443 -6.55 24.68 -1.79
CA GLY A 443 -5.32 25.45 -2.05
C GLY A 443 -5.30 26.83 -1.39
N LEU A 444 -6.47 27.41 -1.10
CA LEU A 444 -6.61 28.73 -0.48
C LEU A 444 -6.73 28.69 1.05
N ILE A 445 -6.95 27.51 1.64
CA ILE A 445 -7.14 27.37 3.09
C ILE A 445 -5.80 27.51 3.81
N LYS A 446 -5.77 28.38 4.84
CA LYS A 446 -4.61 28.69 5.70
C LYS A 446 -5.01 28.60 7.18
N PRO A 447 -4.07 28.43 8.13
CA PRO A 447 -2.60 28.41 8.01
C PRO A 447 -1.98 27.03 7.75
N ILE A 448 -2.75 25.94 7.82
CA ILE A 448 -2.27 24.57 7.59
C ILE A 448 -2.61 24.08 6.18
N GLU A 449 -1.76 23.22 5.62
CA GLU A 449 -2.04 22.57 4.34
C GLU A 449 -3.11 21.49 4.51
N TRP A 450 -4.21 21.62 3.77
CA TRP A 450 -5.27 20.61 3.73
C TRP A 450 -4.91 19.44 2.80
N VAL A 451 -4.10 19.71 1.79
CA VAL A 451 -3.51 18.77 0.84
C VAL A 451 -2.07 19.20 0.56
N PRO A 452 -1.16 18.30 0.18
CA PRO A 452 0.19 18.71 -0.17
C PRO A 452 0.20 19.57 -1.43
N PHE A 453 1.10 20.55 -1.51
CA PHE A 453 1.31 21.36 -2.71
C PHE A 453 2.61 21.01 -3.43
N VAL A 454 3.64 20.74 -2.64
CA VAL A 454 4.95 20.31 -3.12
C VAL A 454 5.02 18.78 -3.07
N LEU A 455 5.21 18.15 -4.22
CA LEU A 455 5.17 16.70 -4.38
C LEU A 455 6.52 16.11 -4.82
N PRO A 456 6.91 14.93 -4.29
CA PRO A 456 8.11 14.21 -4.71
C PRO A 456 7.88 13.48 -6.04
N HIS A 457 8.69 13.80 -7.06
CA HIS A 457 8.78 13.02 -8.29
C HIS A 457 10.09 12.24 -8.29
N GLN A 458 10.01 10.91 -8.40
CA GLN A 458 11.16 10.03 -8.23
C GLN A 458 11.15 8.91 -9.26
N ILE A 459 12.33 8.62 -9.83
CA ILE A 459 12.55 7.50 -10.76
C ILE A 459 13.81 6.75 -10.37
N PHE A 460 13.73 5.42 -10.28
CA PHE A 460 14.87 4.52 -10.10
C PHE A 460 15.20 3.83 -11.41
N GLN A 461 16.50 3.58 -11.63
CA GLN A 461 17.02 2.70 -12.66
C GLN A 461 17.78 1.56 -11.99
N ILE A 462 17.41 0.32 -12.31
CA ILE A 462 18.09 -0.90 -11.90
C ILE A 462 18.37 -1.68 -13.19
N GLY A 463 19.57 -1.51 -13.73
CA GLY A 463 19.91 -1.95 -15.07
C GLY A 463 18.93 -1.43 -16.13
N GLN A 464 18.22 -2.35 -16.77
CA GLN A 464 17.19 -2.03 -17.78
C GLN A 464 15.76 -1.87 -17.20
N LEU A 465 15.58 -1.93 -15.88
CA LEU A 465 14.31 -1.66 -15.21
C LEU A 465 14.23 -0.22 -14.69
N PHE A 466 13.10 0.43 -14.93
CA PHE A 466 12.78 1.75 -14.41
C PHE A 466 11.54 1.69 -13.50
N ILE A 467 11.68 2.09 -12.24
CA ILE A 467 10.58 2.17 -11.26
C ILE A 467 10.22 3.64 -11.04
N VAL A 468 8.96 4.00 -11.30
CA VAL A 468 8.48 5.37 -11.33
C VAL A 468 7.56 5.61 -10.14
N ALA A 469 8.00 6.39 -9.17
CA ALA A 469 7.22 6.69 -7.96
C ALA A 469 6.32 7.89 -8.20
N VAL A 470 5.00 7.68 -8.14
CA VAL A 470 4.02 8.76 -8.32
C VAL A 470 3.21 8.99 -7.03
N PRO A 471 3.09 10.24 -6.55
CA PRO A 471 2.47 10.55 -5.26
C PRO A 471 0.94 10.69 -5.34
N GLY A 472 0.27 9.72 -5.97
CA GLY A 472 -1.19 9.72 -6.12
C GLY A 472 -1.71 8.50 -6.89
N GLU A 473 -2.98 8.54 -7.24
CA GLU A 473 -3.74 7.49 -7.90
C GLU A 473 -3.92 7.83 -9.38
N PHE A 474 -2.99 7.36 -10.21
CA PHE A 474 -3.08 7.51 -11.67
C PHE A 474 -4.18 6.62 -12.22
N THR A 475 -5.07 7.14 -13.06
CA THR A 475 -5.98 6.31 -13.87
C THR A 475 -5.20 5.42 -14.82
N THR A 476 -5.87 4.41 -15.37
CA THR A 476 -5.32 3.46 -16.34
C THR A 476 -4.59 4.21 -17.47
N MET A 477 -5.29 5.15 -18.15
CA MET A 477 -4.69 5.85 -19.28
C MET A 477 -3.62 6.86 -18.86
N SER A 478 -3.76 7.49 -17.69
CA SER A 478 -2.72 8.35 -17.13
C SER A 478 -1.40 7.60 -16.93
N GLY A 479 -1.47 6.38 -16.38
CA GLY A 479 -0.31 5.52 -16.22
C GLY A 479 0.32 5.11 -17.55
N ARG A 480 -0.49 4.71 -18.53
CA ARG A 480 -0.05 4.37 -19.89
C ARG A 480 0.70 5.52 -20.56
N ARG A 481 0.13 6.73 -20.55
CA ARG A 481 0.77 7.94 -21.11
C ARG A 481 2.06 8.33 -20.40
N LEU A 482 2.14 8.16 -19.08
CA LEU A 482 3.38 8.39 -18.34
C LEU A 482 4.47 7.39 -18.75
N LYS A 483 4.16 6.09 -18.84
CA LYS A 483 5.11 5.07 -19.32
C LYS A 483 5.62 5.40 -20.72
N LEU A 484 4.74 5.80 -21.64
CA LEU A 484 5.12 6.22 -22.99
C LEU A 484 6.04 7.45 -22.99
N THR A 485 5.76 8.42 -22.12
CA THR A 485 6.58 9.64 -21.99
C THR A 485 8.01 9.32 -21.54
N ILE A 486 8.14 8.44 -20.56
CA ILE A 486 9.44 7.99 -20.04
C ILE A 486 10.19 7.19 -21.10
N LYS A 487 9.50 6.28 -21.79
CA LYS A 487 10.06 5.54 -22.93
C LYS A 487 10.59 6.51 -24.00
N GLN A 488 9.80 7.52 -24.39
CA GLN A 488 10.23 8.51 -25.37
C GLN A 488 11.47 9.29 -24.90
N ALA A 489 11.52 9.72 -23.63
CA ALA A 489 12.69 10.39 -23.09
C ALA A 489 13.96 9.50 -23.17
N LEU A 490 13.84 8.23 -22.80
CA LEU A 490 14.95 7.29 -22.87
C LEU A 490 15.37 6.98 -24.32
N GLN A 491 14.43 7.00 -25.27
CA GLN A 491 14.71 6.90 -26.70
C GLN A 491 15.44 8.15 -27.23
N ASP A 492 14.96 9.34 -26.87
CA ASP A 492 15.58 10.62 -27.23
C ASP A 492 17.00 10.74 -26.67
N ALA A 493 17.27 10.14 -25.51
CA ALA A 493 18.60 10.05 -24.90
C ALA A 493 19.46 8.89 -25.44
N GLY A 494 18.91 8.00 -26.26
CA GLY A 494 19.63 6.85 -26.84
C GLY A 494 19.91 5.69 -25.86
N THR A 495 19.22 5.63 -24.72
CA THR A 495 19.44 4.60 -23.68
C THR A 495 18.32 3.56 -23.60
N TRP A 496 17.20 3.77 -24.31
CA TRP A 496 16.13 2.78 -24.39
C TRP A 496 16.53 1.56 -25.22
N THR A 497 16.25 0.37 -24.72
CA THR A 497 16.45 -0.91 -25.42
C THR A 497 15.14 -1.71 -25.48
N PRO A 498 15.00 -2.69 -26.39
CA PRO A 498 13.84 -3.59 -26.38
C PRO A 498 13.64 -4.35 -25.06
N ASP A 499 14.72 -4.57 -24.30
CA ASP A 499 14.69 -5.24 -23.00
C ASP A 499 14.36 -4.27 -21.84
N SER A 500 14.14 -2.98 -22.12
CA SER A 500 13.85 -2.00 -21.08
C SER A 500 12.41 -2.16 -20.55
N HIS A 501 12.25 -2.06 -19.24
CA HIS A 501 10.96 -2.23 -18.56
C HIS A 501 10.63 -0.99 -17.71
N ILE A 502 9.37 -0.55 -17.73
CA ILE A 502 8.89 0.58 -16.91
C ILE A 502 7.73 0.10 -16.05
N VAL A 503 7.85 0.23 -14.74
CA VAL A 503 6.78 -0.01 -13.77
C VAL A 503 6.45 1.28 -13.03
N ILE A 504 5.16 1.49 -12.76
CA ILE A 504 4.69 2.58 -11.91
C ILE A 504 4.53 2.01 -10.50
N ALA A 505 4.99 2.77 -9.51
CA ALA A 505 4.71 2.56 -8.10
C ALA A 505 3.78 3.70 -7.64
N GLY A 506 2.47 3.42 -7.65
CA GLY A 506 1.45 4.36 -7.18
C GLY A 506 1.60 4.71 -5.70
N LEU A 507 0.90 5.77 -5.26
CA LEU A 507 0.80 6.20 -3.86
C LEU A 507 2.15 6.27 -3.14
N SER A 508 3.14 6.82 -3.85
CA SER A 508 4.52 6.82 -3.40
C SER A 508 4.93 8.15 -2.79
N ASN A 509 5.60 8.09 -1.64
CA ASN A 509 6.27 9.18 -0.92
C ASN A 509 5.37 10.33 -0.39
N SER A 510 4.26 10.62 -1.06
CA SER A 510 3.21 11.58 -0.65
C SER A 510 1.89 11.18 -1.31
N TYR A 511 0.80 11.90 -1.01
CA TYR A 511 -0.53 11.61 -1.56
C TYR A 511 -1.26 12.88 -1.99
N SER A 512 -1.54 12.98 -3.29
CA SER A 512 -2.23 14.10 -3.93
C SER A 512 -3.53 13.67 -4.62
N HIS A 513 -4.25 12.69 -4.06
CA HIS A 513 -5.47 12.15 -4.65
C HIS A 513 -5.24 11.58 -6.06
N TYR A 514 -6.11 11.90 -7.01
CA TYR A 514 -6.18 11.26 -8.32
C TYR A 514 -5.45 12.04 -9.40
N ILE A 515 -5.03 11.33 -10.45
CA ILE A 515 -4.50 11.91 -11.67
C ILE A 515 -5.26 11.29 -12.84
N ALA A 516 -6.21 12.05 -13.39
CA ALA A 516 -6.93 11.72 -14.61
C ALA A 516 -6.25 12.34 -15.84
N THR A 517 -6.50 11.77 -17.02
CA THR A 517 -6.13 12.43 -18.28
C THR A 517 -6.93 13.71 -18.47
N TYR A 518 -6.49 14.58 -19.40
CA TYR A 518 -7.27 15.77 -19.74
C TYR A 518 -8.69 15.41 -20.17
N GLU A 519 -8.86 14.33 -20.95
CA GLU A 519 -10.14 13.87 -21.49
C GLU A 519 -11.03 13.27 -20.40
N GLU A 520 -10.47 12.45 -19.52
CA GLU A 520 -11.18 11.89 -18.36
C GLU A 520 -11.60 12.99 -17.37
N TYR A 521 -10.74 14.01 -17.18
CA TYR A 521 -11.03 15.15 -16.34
C TYR A 521 -12.26 15.92 -16.82
N GLN A 522 -12.49 16.04 -18.13
CA GLN A 522 -13.65 16.77 -18.66
C GLN A 522 -15.00 16.19 -18.21
N GLN A 523 -15.04 14.88 -17.91
CA GLN A 523 -16.28 14.23 -17.45
C GLN A 523 -16.62 14.53 -16.00
N GLN A 524 -15.62 14.87 -15.16
CA GLN A 524 -15.82 15.11 -13.72
C GLN A 524 -16.52 13.95 -12.99
N ARG A 525 -16.18 12.71 -13.32
CA ARG A 525 -16.35 11.57 -12.39
C ARG A 525 -15.47 11.74 -11.15
N TYR A 526 -15.56 10.82 -10.20
CA TYR A 526 -14.84 10.91 -8.93
C TYR A 526 -13.33 11.19 -9.12
N GLU A 527 -12.67 10.49 -10.03
CA GLU A 527 -11.23 10.65 -10.28
C GLU A 527 -10.89 12.03 -10.88
N GLY A 528 -11.71 12.53 -11.81
CA GLY A 528 -11.56 13.86 -12.42
C GLY A 528 -11.83 14.99 -11.43
N ALA A 529 -12.85 14.84 -10.59
CA ALA A 529 -13.15 15.80 -9.51
C ALA A 529 -12.08 15.79 -8.42
N SER A 530 -11.40 14.66 -8.22
CA SER A 530 -10.32 14.49 -7.25
C SER A 530 -8.93 14.75 -7.82
N THR A 531 -8.82 15.17 -9.09
CA THR A 531 -7.57 15.60 -9.71
C THR A 531 -7.24 17.03 -9.27
N LEU A 532 -6.48 17.18 -8.18
CA LEU A 532 -6.36 18.42 -7.42
C LEU A 532 -5.94 19.65 -8.23
N TYR A 533 -4.91 19.53 -9.07
CA TYR A 533 -4.25 20.68 -9.70
C TYR A 533 -4.79 21.00 -11.11
N GLY A 534 -6.05 20.62 -11.38
CA GLY A 534 -6.76 20.98 -12.60
C GLY A 534 -6.51 20.05 -13.80
N PRO A 535 -7.03 20.42 -14.99
CA PRO A 535 -7.07 19.55 -16.17
C PRO A 535 -5.69 19.15 -16.72
N HIS A 536 -4.65 19.93 -16.41
CA HIS A 536 -3.29 19.71 -16.91
C HIS A 536 -2.36 19.02 -15.89
N THR A 537 -2.93 18.43 -14.83
CA THR A 537 -2.16 17.73 -13.79
C THR A 537 -1.28 16.62 -14.38
N LEU A 538 -1.85 15.72 -15.21
CA LEU A 538 -1.08 14.66 -15.85
C LEU A 538 0.04 15.21 -16.75
N ALA A 539 -0.25 16.26 -17.51
CA ALA A 539 0.72 16.88 -18.40
C ALA A 539 1.93 17.45 -17.64
N ALA A 540 1.72 18.03 -16.45
CA ALA A 540 2.79 18.48 -15.57
C ALA A 540 3.66 17.31 -15.05
N TYR A 541 3.04 16.17 -14.72
CA TYR A 541 3.77 14.95 -14.38
C TYR A 541 4.59 14.43 -15.57
N GLN A 542 3.99 14.32 -16.76
CA GLN A 542 4.69 13.90 -17.98
C GLN A 542 5.88 14.80 -18.28
N GLN A 543 5.72 16.12 -18.19
CA GLN A 543 6.79 17.08 -18.39
C GLN A 543 7.96 16.86 -17.42
N THR A 544 7.65 16.68 -16.14
CA THR A 544 8.70 16.48 -15.13
C THR A 544 9.40 15.14 -15.31
N PHE A 545 8.66 14.05 -15.52
CA PHE A 545 9.25 12.72 -15.68
C PHE A 545 10.01 12.56 -16.98
N TYR A 546 9.65 13.28 -18.04
CA TYR A 546 10.48 13.40 -19.24
C TYR A 546 11.86 13.98 -18.89
N ASP A 547 11.91 15.13 -18.21
CA ASP A 547 13.17 15.77 -17.78
C ASP A 547 14.00 14.88 -16.84
N LEU A 548 13.36 14.27 -15.83
CA LEU A 548 14.04 13.34 -14.92
C LEU A 548 14.64 12.16 -15.67
N SER A 549 13.94 11.60 -16.66
CA SER A 549 14.41 10.45 -17.44
C SER A 549 15.57 10.83 -18.36
N MET A 550 15.53 12.01 -18.99
CA MET A 550 16.65 12.54 -19.76
C MET A 550 17.90 12.71 -18.89
N LYS A 551 17.75 13.31 -17.70
CA LYS A 551 18.86 13.52 -16.75
C LYS A 551 19.37 12.22 -16.13
N LEU A 552 18.49 11.23 -15.93
CA LEU A 552 18.86 9.89 -15.51
C LEU A 552 19.76 9.23 -16.56
N ALA A 553 19.31 9.23 -17.83
CA ALA A 553 20.03 8.64 -18.97
C ALA A 553 21.39 9.30 -19.22
N ARG A 554 21.49 10.63 -19.06
CA ARG A 554 22.74 11.40 -19.24
C ARG A 554 23.63 11.43 -18.00
N ASN A 555 23.21 10.77 -16.93
CA ASN A 555 23.83 10.83 -15.62
C ASN A 555 24.04 12.26 -15.06
N GLU A 556 23.10 13.17 -15.32
CA GLU A 556 23.13 14.57 -14.87
C GLU A 556 22.43 14.77 -13.52
N SER A 557 22.91 15.71 -12.71
CA SER A 557 22.26 16.04 -11.43
C SER A 557 20.92 16.76 -11.61
N VAL A 558 19.97 16.49 -10.72
CA VAL A 558 18.68 17.21 -10.64
C VAL A 558 18.66 18.07 -9.37
N PRO A 559 18.28 19.36 -9.45
CA PRO A 559 18.05 20.20 -8.27
C PRO A 559 16.97 19.58 -7.36
N SER A 560 17.07 19.77 -6.04
CA SER A 560 16.10 19.16 -5.12
C SER A 560 14.67 19.70 -5.27
N GLY A 561 14.48 20.89 -5.85
CA GLY A 561 13.20 21.58 -5.88
C GLY A 561 12.83 22.27 -4.56
N PRO A 562 11.62 22.82 -4.43
CA PRO A 562 11.13 23.44 -3.20
C PRO A 562 11.00 22.42 -2.07
N THR A 563 11.14 22.85 -0.82
CA THR A 563 10.96 21.98 0.35
C THR A 563 9.46 21.81 0.66
N PRO A 564 8.96 20.57 0.82
CA PRO A 564 7.58 20.34 1.28
C PRO A 564 7.31 20.95 2.65
N PHE A 565 6.06 21.35 2.89
CA PHE A 565 5.67 21.88 4.18
C PHE A 565 5.70 20.78 5.26
N ASP A 566 6.51 20.99 6.30
CA ASP A 566 6.60 20.03 7.40
C ASP A 566 5.39 20.17 8.34
N MET A 567 4.52 19.15 8.33
CA MET A 567 3.33 19.05 9.17
C MET A 567 3.61 18.51 10.58
N ARG A 568 4.83 18.04 10.89
CA ARG A 568 5.16 17.52 12.23
C ARG A 568 5.01 18.62 13.28
N GLY A 569 4.29 18.30 14.36
CA GLY A 569 3.98 19.25 15.43
C GLY A 569 2.91 20.30 15.08
N LYS A 570 2.30 20.23 13.88
CA LYS A 570 1.23 21.13 13.42
C LYS A 570 -0.11 20.40 13.18
N THR A 571 -0.22 19.17 13.66
CA THR A 571 -1.42 18.33 13.52
C THR A 571 -2.33 18.42 14.75
N PHE A 572 -3.60 18.10 14.55
CA PHE A 572 -4.62 18.10 15.60
C PHE A 572 -5.20 16.69 15.76
N SER A 573 -5.57 16.32 16.99
CA SER A 573 -6.23 15.06 17.29
C SER A 573 -7.44 15.31 18.19
N PHE A 574 -8.58 14.74 17.82
CA PHE A 574 -9.81 14.74 18.60
C PHE A 574 -10.17 13.33 19.11
N VAL A 575 -9.25 12.38 18.92
CA VAL A 575 -9.41 11.00 19.39
C VAL A 575 -9.11 10.94 20.89
N VAL A 576 -10.09 10.47 21.67
CA VAL A 576 -9.94 10.30 23.12
C VAL A 576 -9.09 9.05 23.42
N PRO A 577 -8.00 9.15 24.21
CA PRO A 577 -7.19 7.99 24.59
C PRO A 577 -7.93 7.06 25.57
N PRO A 578 -7.63 5.75 25.58
CA PRO A 578 -8.18 4.82 26.58
C PRO A 578 -7.53 5.08 27.94
N ILE A 579 -8.22 5.79 28.83
CA ILE A 579 -7.70 6.15 30.16
C ILE A 579 -8.05 5.14 31.26
N TRP A 580 -9.07 4.31 31.05
CA TRP A 580 -9.56 3.37 32.05
C TRP A 580 -10.30 2.19 31.39
N ASP A 581 -10.00 0.97 31.84
CA ASP A 581 -10.74 -0.24 31.51
C ASP A 581 -11.33 -0.86 32.77
N GLY A 582 -12.59 -1.28 32.69
CA GLY A 582 -13.32 -1.98 33.75
C GLY A 582 -13.80 -3.35 33.31
N VAL A 583 -14.30 -4.10 34.29
CA VAL A 583 -15.08 -5.34 34.10
C VAL A 583 -16.24 -5.35 35.08
N PRO A 584 -17.32 -6.12 34.84
CA PRO A 584 -18.43 -6.20 35.77
C PRO A 584 -18.00 -6.62 37.19
N ILE A 585 -18.79 -6.23 38.19
CA ILE A 585 -18.53 -6.55 39.60
C ILE A 585 -18.38 -8.07 39.76
N GLY A 586 -17.30 -8.48 40.42
CA GLY A 586 -16.98 -9.89 40.65
C GLY A 586 -16.29 -10.62 39.49
N LYS A 587 -16.05 -9.93 38.36
CA LYS A 587 -15.28 -10.46 37.22
C LYS A 587 -13.84 -9.93 37.22
N LYS A 588 -13.00 -10.59 36.44
CA LYS A 588 -11.62 -10.21 36.14
C LYS A 588 -11.40 -10.17 34.63
N PHE A 589 -10.41 -9.39 34.19
CA PHE A 589 -9.92 -9.48 32.82
C PHE A 589 -9.42 -10.89 32.54
N GLY A 590 -9.87 -11.46 31.41
CA GLY A 590 -9.63 -12.84 31.02
C GLY A 590 -10.65 -13.85 31.53
N ASP A 591 -11.66 -13.43 32.30
CA ASP A 591 -12.78 -14.32 32.64
C ASP A 591 -13.60 -14.66 31.39
N VAL A 592 -13.86 -15.94 31.19
CA VAL A 592 -14.65 -16.46 30.07
C VAL A 592 -16.11 -16.01 30.16
N ILE A 593 -16.64 -15.53 29.04
CA ILE A 593 -18.06 -15.22 28.81
C ILE A 593 -18.71 -16.36 28.04
N THR A 594 -18.06 -16.81 26.97
CA THR A 594 -18.49 -17.94 26.15
C THR A 594 -17.26 -18.78 25.84
N ASP A 595 -17.27 -20.03 26.26
CA ASP A 595 -16.17 -20.98 26.07
C ASP A 595 -16.37 -21.77 24.77
N VAL A 596 -15.36 -22.55 24.41
CA VAL A 596 -15.39 -23.49 23.27
C VAL A 596 -16.11 -24.79 23.62
N ASP A 597 -16.64 -25.47 22.60
CA ASP A 597 -17.08 -26.86 22.69
C ASP A 597 -15.89 -27.80 22.79
N THR A 598 -16.13 -29.05 23.21
CA THR A 598 -15.05 -30.04 23.39
C THR A 598 -14.49 -30.60 22.09
N SER A 599 -15.23 -30.50 20.99
CA SER A 599 -14.84 -31.06 19.70
C SER A 599 -15.48 -30.32 18.53
N TYR A 600 -14.73 -30.17 17.44
CA TYR A 600 -15.16 -29.54 16.19
C TYR A 600 -14.80 -30.41 14.99
N LYS A 601 -15.31 -30.05 13.81
CA LYS A 601 -14.98 -30.66 12.52
C LYS A 601 -14.25 -29.68 11.60
N PRO A 602 -13.47 -30.16 10.62
CA PRO A 602 -12.98 -29.31 9.54
C PRO A 602 -14.13 -28.54 8.87
N GLY A 603 -13.98 -27.22 8.73
CA GLY A 603 -15.02 -26.31 8.24
C GLY A 603 -15.87 -25.64 9.31
N ASP A 604 -15.78 -26.05 10.59
CA ASP A 604 -16.43 -25.36 11.70
C ASP A 604 -15.66 -24.09 12.10
N THR A 605 -16.36 -23.15 12.75
CA THR A 605 -15.75 -21.98 13.39
C THR A 605 -15.71 -22.17 14.91
N VAL A 606 -14.52 -22.18 15.49
CA VAL A 606 -14.30 -22.15 16.94
C VAL A 606 -14.37 -20.71 17.41
N ARG A 607 -15.13 -20.42 18.48
CA ARG A 607 -15.26 -19.08 19.04
C ARG A 607 -15.15 -19.11 20.56
N CYS A 608 -14.32 -18.24 21.12
CA CYS A 608 -14.25 -18.00 22.57
C CYS A 608 -14.28 -16.50 22.86
N SER A 609 -14.95 -16.11 23.94
CA SER A 609 -15.07 -14.71 24.35
C SER A 609 -14.74 -14.51 25.82
N TRP A 610 -14.06 -13.41 26.13
CA TRP A 610 -13.65 -13.03 27.48
C TRP A 610 -13.99 -11.57 27.78
N TRP A 611 -14.08 -11.24 29.07
CA TRP A 611 -13.96 -9.85 29.51
C TRP A 611 -12.54 -9.37 29.24
N GLY A 612 -12.40 -8.30 28.46
CA GLY A 612 -11.11 -7.78 28.03
C GLY A 612 -11.01 -6.26 28.13
N ALA A 613 -9.83 -5.75 27.81
CA ALA A 613 -9.51 -4.33 27.80
C ALA A 613 -9.44 -3.78 26.37
N ASN A 614 -9.33 -2.46 26.24
CA ASN A 614 -9.17 -1.79 24.96
C ASN A 614 -7.82 -2.16 24.28
N PRO A 615 -7.82 -2.70 23.05
CA PRO A 615 -6.60 -3.05 22.30
C PRO A 615 -5.68 -1.87 22.02
N ARG A 616 -6.13 -0.63 22.19
CA ARG A 616 -5.32 0.58 22.03
C ARG A 616 -4.28 0.77 23.14
N ASN A 617 -4.38 0.02 24.25
CA ASN A 617 -3.42 0.09 25.34
C ASN A 617 -2.03 -0.44 24.97
N ASP A 618 -1.96 -1.40 24.04
CA ASP A 618 -0.73 -1.95 23.47
C ASP A 618 -1.03 -2.51 22.08
N LEU A 619 -0.25 -2.12 21.07
CA LEU A 619 -0.45 -2.55 19.69
C LEU A 619 -0.03 -4.00 19.46
N PHE A 620 0.71 -4.59 20.41
CA PHE A 620 1.36 -5.89 20.28
C PHE A 620 2.21 -5.97 19.01
N THR A 621 2.96 -4.91 18.70
CA THR A 621 3.84 -4.86 17.52
C THR A 621 4.84 -6.02 17.55
N GLU A 622 4.95 -6.78 16.45
CA GLU A 622 5.73 -8.02 16.34
C GLU A 622 5.33 -9.12 17.34
N LYS A 623 4.14 -9.01 17.95
CA LYS A 623 3.48 -10.00 18.79
C LYS A 623 2.08 -10.27 18.24
N SER A 624 1.20 -10.87 19.02
CA SER A 624 -0.17 -11.16 18.62
C SER A 624 -1.16 -10.95 19.76
N PHE A 625 -2.37 -10.47 19.42
CA PHE A 625 -3.53 -10.39 20.31
C PHE A 625 -4.17 -11.75 20.57
N LEU A 626 -4.03 -12.69 19.64
CA LEU A 626 -4.59 -14.04 19.75
C LEU A 626 -3.59 -15.12 19.33
N TYR A 627 -3.78 -16.32 19.85
CA TYR A 627 -3.09 -17.51 19.38
C TYR A 627 -4.04 -18.69 19.33
N VAL A 628 -3.86 -19.54 18.32
CA VAL A 628 -4.32 -20.93 18.38
C VAL A 628 -3.12 -21.76 18.78
N ASP A 629 -3.17 -22.34 19.98
CA ASP A 629 -2.11 -23.23 20.46
C ASP A 629 -2.50 -24.69 20.17
N ARG A 630 -1.54 -25.52 19.76
CA ARG A 630 -1.65 -26.98 19.65
C ARG A 630 -0.78 -27.64 20.71
N PHE A 631 -1.29 -28.69 21.34
CA PHE A 631 -0.56 -29.44 22.36
C PHE A 631 0.30 -30.52 21.70
N ILE A 632 1.62 -30.35 21.73
CA ILE A 632 2.60 -31.25 21.11
C ILE A 632 3.70 -31.53 22.13
N ASN A 633 4.09 -32.80 22.31
CA ASN A 633 5.18 -33.20 23.22
C ASN A 633 5.03 -32.58 24.63
N GLN A 634 3.83 -32.68 25.21
CA GLN A 634 3.48 -32.15 26.54
C GLN A 634 3.57 -30.62 26.69
N THR A 635 3.67 -29.88 25.57
CA THR A 635 3.81 -28.42 25.57
C THR A 635 2.79 -27.78 24.63
N TRP A 636 2.26 -26.62 24.99
CA TRP A 636 1.42 -25.80 24.10
C TRP A 636 2.30 -24.96 23.19
N ILE A 637 2.13 -25.12 21.88
CA ILE A 637 2.88 -24.41 20.85
C ILE A 637 1.91 -23.58 20.01
N PRO A 638 2.13 -22.26 19.83
CA PRO A 638 1.31 -21.46 18.93
C PRO A 638 1.50 -21.93 17.49
N ILE A 639 0.39 -22.22 16.82
CA ILE A 639 0.38 -22.64 15.40
C ILE A 639 -0.26 -21.59 14.49
N LEU A 640 -1.11 -20.71 15.04
CA LEU A 640 -1.71 -19.58 14.35
C LEU A 640 -1.71 -18.34 15.25
N THR A 641 -1.72 -17.17 14.63
CA THR A 641 -1.67 -15.84 15.25
C THR A 641 -2.77 -14.93 14.70
N ASP A 642 -2.85 -13.69 15.16
CA ASP A 642 -3.78 -12.67 14.64
C ASP A 642 -3.50 -12.19 13.21
N ASP A 643 -2.46 -12.73 12.57
CA ASP A 643 -2.09 -12.47 11.18
C ASP A 643 -2.39 -13.66 10.25
N ASP A 644 -2.85 -14.79 10.81
CA ASP A 644 -3.30 -15.93 10.02
C ASP A 644 -4.73 -15.71 9.53
N LEU A 645 -4.93 -15.91 8.23
CA LEU A 645 -6.19 -15.64 7.50
C LEU A 645 -7.42 -16.38 8.03
N GLU A 646 -7.20 -17.45 8.78
CA GLU A 646 -8.23 -18.30 9.38
C GLU A 646 -8.70 -17.77 10.75
N THR A 647 -8.04 -16.76 11.29
CA THR A 647 -8.33 -16.22 12.61
C THR A 647 -8.95 -14.85 12.54
N ARG A 648 -9.74 -14.49 13.56
CA ARG A 648 -10.22 -13.12 13.74
C ARG A 648 -10.08 -12.69 15.19
N PHE A 649 -9.55 -11.48 15.38
CA PHE A 649 -9.59 -10.78 16.65
C PHE A 649 -10.75 -9.78 16.61
N LEU A 650 -11.71 -9.92 17.51
CA LEU A 650 -12.86 -9.02 17.62
C LEU A 650 -12.86 -8.33 18.97
N TRP A 651 -13.11 -7.04 18.97
CA TRP A 651 -13.27 -6.22 20.17
C TRP A 651 -14.59 -5.47 20.11
N LYS A 652 -15.32 -5.46 21.23
CA LYS A 652 -16.57 -4.74 21.36
C LYS A 652 -16.67 -4.05 22.70
N ARG A 653 -16.84 -2.72 22.69
CA ARG A 653 -17.17 -1.95 23.89
C ARG A 653 -18.53 -2.39 24.44
N GLN A 654 -18.59 -2.52 25.76
CA GLN A 654 -19.80 -2.72 26.54
C GLN A 654 -19.89 -1.60 27.58
N LEU A 655 -21.01 -0.89 27.62
CA LEU A 655 -21.17 0.29 28.48
C LEU A 655 -20.04 1.33 28.26
N LEU A 656 -19.60 2.01 29.31
CA LEU A 656 -18.59 3.07 29.22
C LEU A 656 -17.16 2.52 29.18
N ASP A 657 -16.83 1.54 30.03
CA ASP A 657 -15.47 1.09 30.28
C ASP A 657 -15.26 -0.44 30.20
N TYR A 658 -16.32 -1.23 29.98
CA TYR A 658 -16.17 -2.67 29.82
C TYR A 658 -15.93 -3.01 28.35
N SER A 659 -15.27 -4.13 28.09
CA SER A 659 -15.22 -4.64 26.73
C SER A 659 -15.16 -6.15 26.66
N ILE A 660 -15.60 -6.67 25.54
CA ILE A 660 -15.57 -8.09 25.21
C ILE A 660 -14.55 -8.29 24.10
N ILE A 661 -13.69 -9.27 24.31
CA ILE A 661 -12.79 -9.79 23.29
C ILE A 661 -13.37 -11.12 22.82
N THR A 662 -13.48 -11.30 21.51
CA THR A 662 -13.86 -12.56 20.90
C THR A 662 -12.75 -12.97 19.93
N VAL A 663 -12.27 -14.20 20.09
CA VAL A 663 -11.34 -14.84 19.16
C VAL A 663 -12.09 -15.89 18.37
N GLU A 664 -11.91 -15.87 17.05
CA GLU A 664 -12.45 -16.88 16.14
C GLU A 664 -11.32 -17.60 15.42
N TRP A 665 -11.55 -18.89 15.16
CA TRP A 665 -10.76 -19.70 14.26
C TRP A 665 -11.69 -20.47 13.32
N ASP A 666 -11.68 -20.11 12.04
CA ASP A 666 -12.32 -20.87 10.98
C ASP A 666 -11.43 -22.06 10.63
N ILE A 667 -11.81 -23.26 11.05
CA ILE A 667 -11.02 -24.47 10.82
C ILE A 667 -11.03 -24.79 9.32
N PRO A 668 -9.87 -24.84 8.64
CA PRO A 668 -9.83 -25.20 7.22
C PRO A 668 -10.48 -26.56 6.96
N THR A 669 -11.16 -26.70 5.81
CA THR A 669 -11.69 -28.01 5.39
C THR A 669 -10.59 -29.04 5.13
N THR A 670 -9.35 -28.58 4.94
CA THR A 670 -8.14 -29.39 4.79
C THR A 670 -7.44 -29.69 6.13
N GLN A 671 -7.97 -29.23 7.26
CA GLN A 671 -7.39 -29.47 8.58
C GLN A 671 -7.33 -30.97 8.86
N GLN A 672 -6.16 -31.44 9.28
CA GLN A 672 -5.99 -32.84 9.69
C GLN A 672 -6.79 -33.10 10.97
N THR A 673 -7.60 -34.15 10.94
CA THR A 673 -8.35 -34.62 12.11
C THR A 673 -7.50 -35.56 12.96
N GLY A 674 -7.75 -35.58 14.27
CA GLY A 674 -6.97 -36.38 15.19
C GLY A 674 -7.26 -36.05 16.66
N GLN A 675 -6.55 -36.73 17.55
CA GLN A 675 -6.71 -36.57 19.01
C GLN A 675 -5.91 -35.41 19.59
N ASP A 676 -5.31 -34.57 18.75
CA ASP A 676 -4.56 -33.42 19.22
C ASP A 676 -5.47 -32.43 19.91
N LEU A 677 -4.95 -31.85 21.00
CA LEU A 677 -5.63 -30.81 21.74
C LEU A 677 -5.24 -29.44 21.22
N TYR A 678 -6.25 -28.60 21.03
CA TYR A 678 -6.14 -27.21 20.63
C TYR A 678 -6.74 -26.32 21.71
N ARG A 679 -6.33 -25.06 21.77
CA ARG A 679 -7.00 -24.03 22.58
C ARG A 679 -6.86 -22.65 21.93
N LEU A 680 -7.80 -21.77 22.22
CA LEU A 680 -7.70 -20.35 21.90
C LEU A 680 -7.09 -19.61 23.08
N ARG A 681 -6.19 -18.67 22.79
CA ARG A 681 -5.54 -17.81 23.78
C ARG A 681 -5.58 -16.36 23.35
N HIS A 682 -5.79 -15.44 24.30
CA HIS A 682 -5.81 -14.00 24.08
C HIS A 682 -4.84 -13.30 25.05
N LEU A 683 -4.02 -12.40 24.51
CA LEU A 683 -3.19 -11.49 25.28
C LEU A 683 -3.74 -10.07 25.21
N GLY A 684 -3.85 -9.41 26.36
CA GLY A 684 -4.31 -8.02 26.43
C GLY A 684 -3.56 -7.20 27.47
N VAL A 685 -3.68 -5.89 27.36
CA VAL A 685 -3.17 -4.92 28.34
C VAL A 685 -4.32 -4.08 28.83
N LYS A 686 -4.60 -4.13 30.14
CA LYS A 686 -5.60 -3.27 30.80
C LYS A 686 -4.93 -1.99 31.31
N ASN A 687 -5.67 -0.89 31.32
CA ASN A 687 -5.23 0.38 31.88
C ASN A 687 -6.13 0.79 33.05
N ASN A 688 -5.55 1.13 34.19
CA ASN A 688 -6.25 1.64 35.35
C ASN A 688 -5.40 2.70 36.08
N ILE A 689 -5.84 3.19 37.25
CA ILE A 689 -5.11 4.21 38.03
C ILE A 689 -3.69 3.78 38.43
N PHE A 690 -3.37 2.49 38.41
CA PHE A 690 -2.04 1.94 38.70
C PHE A 690 -1.19 1.72 37.43
N GLY A 691 -1.69 2.15 36.27
CA GLY A 691 -1.03 2.04 34.97
C GLY A 691 -1.43 0.80 34.17
N ARG A 692 -0.61 0.50 33.16
CA ARG A 692 -0.84 -0.59 32.21
C ARG A 692 -0.37 -1.93 32.77
N GLN A 693 -1.20 -2.96 32.69
CA GLN A 693 -0.89 -4.32 33.17
C GLN A 693 -1.32 -5.36 32.13
N GLN A 694 -0.44 -6.31 31.82
CA GLN A 694 -0.77 -7.41 30.92
C GLN A 694 -1.66 -8.46 31.61
N TYR A 695 -2.57 -9.07 30.88
CA TYR A 695 -3.32 -10.26 31.27
C TYR A 695 -3.33 -11.29 30.12
N ASP A 696 -3.57 -12.54 30.47
CA ASP A 696 -3.72 -13.66 29.54
C ASP A 696 -5.07 -14.34 29.82
N ALA A 697 -5.72 -14.81 28.76
CA ALA A 697 -7.00 -15.49 28.80
C ALA A 697 -6.95 -16.72 27.88
N GLN A 698 -7.46 -17.84 28.35
CA GLN A 698 -7.39 -19.13 27.63
C GLN A 698 -8.76 -19.78 27.63
N SER A 699 -9.10 -20.46 26.54
CA SER A 699 -10.27 -21.32 26.46
C SER A 699 -9.98 -22.68 27.12
N LYS A 700 -11.00 -23.51 27.28
CA LYS A 700 -10.77 -24.95 27.44
C LYS A 700 -10.09 -25.54 26.20
N SER A 701 -9.51 -26.72 26.37
CA SER A 701 -8.98 -27.50 25.25
C SER A 701 -10.08 -28.22 24.48
N PHE A 702 -9.90 -28.36 23.17
CA PHE A 702 -10.82 -29.07 22.27
C PHE A 702 -10.06 -29.89 21.24
N THR A 703 -10.74 -30.83 20.58
CA THR A 703 -10.18 -31.66 19.48
C THR A 703 -10.84 -31.34 18.14
N ILE A 704 -10.23 -31.77 17.04
CA ILE A 704 -10.80 -31.66 15.69
C ILE A 704 -10.95 -33.06 15.11
N ASN A 705 -12.20 -33.53 15.00
CA ASN A 705 -12.56 -34.90 14.65
C ASN A 705 -13.52 -34.90 13.44
N ASN A 706 -13.75 -36.07 12.82
CA ASN A 706 -14.66 -36.21 11.66
C ASN A 706 -16.15 -36.11 12.02
#